data_AF-A0A4U5UA95-F1
#
_entry.id   AF-A0A4U5UA95-F1
#
_cell.length_a   1.000
_cell.length_b   1.000
_cell.length_c   1.000
_cell.angle_alpha   90.00
_cell.angle_beta   90.00
_cell.angle_gamma   90.00
#
_symmetry.space_group_name_H-M   'P 1'
#
loop_
_entity.id
_entity.type
_entity.pdbx_description
1 polymer ?
#
loop_
_entity_poly.entity_id
_entity_poly.type
_entity_poly.pdbx_seq_one_letter_code
_entity_poly.pdbx_strand_id
1 'polypeptide(L)'
;MGSAVVRITLFGLLLALVIALPNKDDWDIYHFHINSTVTSRYATTVITSRVANRMNEPKEIEFQVRIPKNAFISKFRMRIDGQDYNGVVKAKEQAKQQYTHAVSRGQSAGLVSSVGRTLEEFKTSVTVAAHKKVTFELTYEELLKRRLGKYELQIHARPMQPVKDFKVDVHINENAGINFIEVKGGLTTGVLANTTTIQKDADKQAWLSFYPTEDQQKTCQGCGDQGLNGDLVIVYDVNRDASLGDIKGFYEEVATPLLTDVTMTYVGSTNLTQTTFSQYYNGSEIVVAGQLIDNNVETFIPQVVAISKNQRIVFSEPTAPTESTKTVSDDRIQRVWAYLTVKQLLEKELQLSGSEKDKVEKEALRLSLKYSFVTPHTSMVVTKPQGENTDVLHKPKEGEKPDPARHGASALEPVVYEELQQTPSRKLKINNQEIDVTSGYDKQEVICSQGLSDCTMKDEVPLVFGGSDAVEIRNLTPSFKMCCEDAAPCVLCLVIDTTISFHPDKDMEDEDHSGHDEEDYSESKASLTVCYSTAPTMPTCKKVEFTVNHTALTHHSYAEISMVIIEPAGVSFSSRVIVYSYPASHRVQVVAPSLDKVCSQELQERVEECDVPKLSSKINQELNQVELRSADSNRSLPSMCVQYEHNGTCQKWNRATIPLYSVTPCMCFQAWEEDDQRSRRSQSCPFVNTNFLQRNVWQNVSVSVRQGQMINGLSMLWWNLSAPCRLEGEVWPCHKVSSCKEVKGFRQQLTNGTWTQNRKGHWVKMGVFEDIDLQHSPCVMVNVKGMGYELGPFCYKNTDRWRWSVLVVGVMVLVCLTVLLFYLLHDFVKIGRKSHVVLLSPPDVDDGVSESISRLGFLLCKQGFTVSVDQWSRKEQCTLGPLPWLHSKLLELNSQGGRVVLVLTSKALERAEEWTRQQKEIVKTKGEDRGSPYSDVFMASLCLIQADKQLGRAGERFLLVKFDSHLCTERSLPELLQGLLLFQLPSQIQALMTELAVGATGSGSSVQEKGLFEDMQDDEVEVLQQMFFGVILCGLATLAAKGDMVYTSVFMGAVAAMAGYWLSDRGDRLLESFLKGR
;
A
#
# COMPACT_ATOMS: atom_id res chain seq x y z
N MET A 1 -17.04 66.53 -28.51
CA MET A 1 -16.18 65.32 -28.35
C MET A 1 -16.50 64.46 -27.12
N GLY A 2 -17.40 64.87 -26.20
CA GLY A 2 -17.74 64.07 -25.00
C GLY A 2 -18.77 62.94 -25.17
N SER A 3 -19.58 62.94 -26.24
CA SER A 3 -20.63 61.92 -26.45
C SER A 3 -20.12 60.62 -27.09
N ALA A 4 -19.01 60.68 -27.85
CA ALA A 4 -18.42 59.51 -28.51
C ALA A 4 -17.63 58.62 -27.53
N VAL A 5 -16.96 59.21 -26.55
CA VAL A 5 -16.16 58.47 -25.55
C VAL A 5 -17.05 57.67 -24.61
N VAL A 6 -18.21 58.21 -24.21
CA VAL A 6 -19.18 57.51 -23.34
C VAL A 6 -19.86 56.35 -24.06
N ARG A 7 -20.13 56.46 -25.37
CA ARG A 7 -20.71 55.35 -26.14
C ARG A 7 -19.71 54.23 -26.38
N ILE A 8 -18.42 54.54 -26.57
CA ILE A 8 -17.36 53.54 -26.76
C ILE A 8 -17.02 52.82 -25.46
N THR A 9 -17.05 53.52 -24.31
CA THR A 9 -16.86 52.87 -23.01
C THR A 9 -18.06 52.04 -22.59
N LEU A 10 -19.30 52.46 -22.91
CA LEU A 10 -20.50 51.65 -22.62
C LEU A 10 -20.57 50.40 -23.52
N PHE A 11 -20.21 50.52 -24.81
CA PHE A 11 -20.13 49.37 -25.73
C PHE A 11 -18.97 48.44 -25.36
N GLY A 12 -17.84 48.98 -24.89
CA GLY A 12 -16.71 48.21 -24.37
C GLY A 12 -17.04 47.48 -23.06
N LEU A 13 -17.82 48.09 -22.17
CA LEU A 13 -18.32 47.42 -20.96
C LEU A 13 -19.36 46.34 -21.29
N LEU A 14 -20.24 46.57 -22.26
CA LEU A 14 -21.19 45.57 -22.76
C LEU A 14 -20.49 44.41 -23.49
N LEU A 15 -19.41 44.67 -24.23
CA LEU A 15 -18.59 43.61 -24.86
C LEU A 15 -17.78 42.83 -23.82
N ALA A 16 -17.28 43.49 -22.76
CA ALA A 16 -16.60 42.84 -21.65
C ALA A 16 -17.56 42.01 -20.78
N LEU A 17 -18.82 42.42 -20.64
CA LEU A 17 -19.88 41.63 -19.99
C LEU A 17 -20.34 40.43 -20.82
N VAL A 18 -20.15 40.44 -22.15
CA VAL A 18 -20.45 39.30 -23.03
C VAL A 18 -19.27 38.32 -23.14
N ILE A 19 -18.03 38.76 -22.89
CA ILE A 19 -16.82 37.92 -22.98
C ILE A 19 -16.37 37.38 -21.60
N ALA A 20 -16.98 37.85 -20.50
CA ALA A 20 -16.78 37.32 -19.15
C ALA A 20 -18.00 36.54 -18.62
N LEU A 21 -18.71 35.83 -19.50
CA LEU A 21 -19.50 34.68 -19.05
C LEU A 21 -18.54 33.52 -18.82
N PRO A 22 -18.53 32.88 -17.64
CA PRO A 22 -17.86 31.59 -17.50
C PRO A 22 -18.49 30.66 -18.55
N ASN A 23 -17.67 29.96 -19.33
CA ASN A 23 -18.15 28.88 -20.19
C ASN A 23 -19.01 27.96 -19.31
N LYS A 24 -20.31 27.99 -19.55
CA LYS A 24 -21.32 27.38 -18.70
C LYS A 24 -21.47 25.92 -19.12
N ASP A 25 -20.82 25.05 -18.36
CA ASP A 25 -20.98 23.60 -18.23
C ASP A 25 -21.41 22.81 -19.49
N ASP A 26 -20.46 22.08 -20.08
CA ASP A 26 -20.66 21.12 -21.18
C ASP A 26 -21.87 20.17 -20.96
N TRP A 27 -22.19 19.82 -19.71
CA TRP A 27 -23.34 19.00 -19.31
C TRP A 27 -23.60 19.15 -17.80
N ASP A 28 -24.87 19.12 -17.40
CA ASP A 28 -25.31 19.56 -16.07
C ASP A 28 -26.04 18.42 -15.33
N ILE A 29 -25.48 17.95 -14.21
CA ILE A 29 -26.17 17.06 -13.26
C ILE A 29 -27.05 17.94 -12.39
N TYR A 30 -28.33 17.99 -12.72
CA TYR A 30 -29.29 18.81 -12.00
C TYR A 30 -30.02 18.06 -10.88
N HIS A 31 -29.87 16.74 -10.80
CA HIS A 31 -30.53 15.89 -9.81
C HIS A 31 -29.69 14.66 -9.50
N PHE A 32 -29.36 14.44 -8.22
CA PHE A 32 -28.58 13.29 -7.75
C PHE A 32 -29.11 12.84 -6.40
N HIS A 33 -29.87 11.74 -6.38
CA HIS A 33 -30.50 11.21 -5.17
C HIS A 33 -29.94 9.83 -4.83
N ILE A 34 -29.66 9.59 -3.55
CA ILE A 34 -29.27 8.27 -3.03
C ILE A 34 -30.31 7.87 -1.98
N ASN A 35 -31.04 6.79 -2.25
CA ASN A 35 -32.04 6.25 -1.33
C ASN A 35 -31.57 4.89 -0.83
N SER A 36 -31.30 4.75 0.46
CA SER A 36 -30.95 3.48 1.08
C SER A 36 -32.06 3.01 2.02
N THR A 37 -32.50 1.77 1.87
CA THR A 37 -33.48 1.15 2.78
C THR A 37 -32.88 -0.08 3.43
N VAL A 38 -32.70 -0.02 4.75
CA VAL A 38 -32.25 -1.14 5.57
C VAL A 38 -33.45 -1.79 6.21
N THR A 39 -33.60 -3.10 6.04
CA THR A 39 -34.66 -3.86 6.73
C THR A 39 -34.08 -5.17 7.20
N SER A 40 -34.17 -5.45 8.49
CA SER A 40 -33.59 -6.67 9.07
C SER A 40 -32.13 -6.86 8.64
N ARG A 41 -31.29 -5.82 8.79
CA ARG A 41 -29.88 -5.76 8.39
C ARG A 41 -29.59 -5.82 6.89
N TYR A 42 -30.60 -5.98 6.02
CA TYR A 42 -30.40 -6.02 4.57
C TYR A 42 -30.63 -4.64 3.96
N ALA A 43 -29.56 -4.05 3.44
CA ALA A 43 -29.53 -2.74 2.83
C ALA A 43 -29.74 -2.83 1.32
N THR A 44 -30.68 -2.05 0.80
CA THR A 44 -30.90 -1.84 -0.64
C THR A 44 -30.69 -0.36 -0.93
N THR A 45 -29.68 -0.03 -1.73
CA THR A 45 -29.36 1.36 -2.06
C THR A 45 -29.60 1.62 -3.54
N VAL A 46 -30.36 2.67 -3.83
CA VAL A 46 -30.70 3.14 -5.17
C VAL A 46 -30.08 4.51 -5.40
N ILE A 47 -29.22 4.62 -6.41
CA ILE A 47 -28.63 5.90 -6.84
C ILE A 47 -29.31 6.33 -8.13
N THR A 48 -29.87 7.54 -8.12
CA THR A 48 -30.55 8.16 -9.28
C THR A 48 -29.85 9.45 -9.68
N SER A 49 -29.23 9.49 -10.86
CA SER A 49 -28.59 10.68 -11.41
C SER A 49 -29.29 11.12 -12.70
N ARG A 50 -29.69 12.39 -12.78
CA ARG A 50 -30.26 12.98 -14.02
C ARG A 50 -29.32 14.05 -14.56
N VAL A 51 -29.04 13.93 -15.84
CA VAL A 51 -28.04 14.74 -16.52
C VAL A 51 -28.66 15.35 -17.77
N ALA A 52 -28.40 16.64 -17.99
CA ALA A 52 -28.83 17.35 -19.18
C ALA A 52 -27.61 17.72 -20.04
N ASN A 53 -27.64 17.35 -21.32
CA ASN A 53 -26.71 17.89 -22.31
C ASN A 53 -27.16 19.32 -22.65
N ARG A 54 -26.36 20.33 -22.30
CA ARG A 54 -26.65 21.75 -22.56
C ARG A 54 -26.11 22.21 -23.92
N MET A 55 -25.34 21.36 -24.60
CA MET A 55 -24.66 21.69 -25.85
C MET A 55 -25.59 21.57 -27.05
N ASN A 56 -25.23 22.29 -28.12
CA ASN A 56 -25.88 22.20 -29.44
C ASN A 56 -25.45 20.95 -30.22
N GLU A 57 -24.56 20.14 -29.67
CA GLU A 57 -24.04 18.91 -30.26
C GLU A 57 -24.25 17.69 -29.34
N PRO A 58 -24.27 16.48 -29.89
CA PRO A 58 -24.28 15.25 -29.07
C PRO A 58 -23.03 15.17 -28.20
N LYS A 59 -23.20 14.85 -26.92
CA LYS A 59 -22.11 14.71 -25.95
C LYS A 59 -22.16 13.36 -25.26
N GLU A 60 -21.00 12.74 -25.06
CA GLU A 60 -20.88 11.55 -24.23
C GLU A 60 -20.95 11.94 -22.76
N ILE A 61 -21.92 11.37 -22.04
CA ILE A 61 -22.15 11.58 -20.61
C ILE A 61 -21.75 10.32 -19.86
N GLU A 62 -20.95 10.50 -18.81
CA GLU A 62 -20.45 9.43 -17.95
C GLU A 62 -21.18 9.40 -16.61
N PHE A 63 -21.57 8.21 -16.17
CA PHE A 63 -22.11 7.94 -14.84
C PHE A 63 -21.14 7.03 -14.09
N GLN A 64 -20.64 7.53 -12.95
CA GLN A 64 -19.61 6.88 -12.14
C GLN A 64 -20.00 6.91 -10.66
N VAL A 65 -20.00 5.76 -10.00
CA VAL A 65 -20.30 5.63 -8.56
C VAL A 65 -19.43 4.55 -7.91
N ARG A 66 -19.14 4.71 -6.61
CA ARG A 66 -18.41 3.71 -5.82
C ARG A 66 -19.37 2.91 -4.96
N ILE A 67 -19.16 1.60 -4.90
CA ILE A 67 -20.04 0.64 -4.26
C ILE A 67 -19.23 -0.15 -3.21
N PRO A 68 -19.81 -0.46 -2.04
CA PRO A 68 -19.19 -1.35 -1.06
C PRO A 68 -18.89 -2.73 -1.67
N LYS A 69 -17.71 -3.30 -1.37
CA LYS A 69 -17.32 -4.64 -1.86
C LYS A 69 -18.27 -5.76 -1.51
N ASN A 70 -18.95 -5.61 -0.38
CA ASN A 70 -19.88 -6.61 0.09
C ASN A 70 -21.24 -6.48 -0.62
N ALA A 71 -21.47 -5.47 -1.45
CA ALA A 71 -22.71 -5.32 -2.16
C ALA A 71 -22.67 -6.02 -3.52
N PHE A 72 -23.81 -6.55 -3.95
CA PHE A 72 -24.03 -6.98 -5.31
C PHE A 72 -24.90 -5.98 -6.04
N ILE A 73 -24.50 -5.60 -7.26
CA ILE A 73 -25.37 -4.84 -8.16
C ILE A 73 -26.51 -5.76 -8.59
N SER A 74 -27.75 -5.33 -8.39
CA SER A 74 -28.94 -6.12 -8.73
C SER A 74 -29.73 -5.56 -9.91
N LYS A 75 -29.65 -4.25 -10.14
CA LYS A 75 -30.39 -3.57 -11.20
C LYS A 75 -29.65 -2.33 -11.68
N PHE A 76 -29.66 -2.10 -12.99
CA PHE A 76 -29.26 -0.84 -13.59
C PHE A 76 -30.22 -0.49 -14.72
N ARG A 77 -30.59 0.78 -14.83
CA ARG A 77 -31.48 1.30 -15.86
C ARG A 77 -30.99 2.66 -16.34
N MET A 78 -31.04 2.88 -17.64
CA MET A 78 -30.87 4.20 -18.25
C MET A 78 -32.18 4.61 -18.92
N ARG A 79 -32.61 5.85 -18.71
CA ARG A 79 -33.77 6.43 -19.40
C ARG A 79 -33.33 7.60 -20.25
N ILE A 80 -33.54 7.51 -21.56
CA ILE A 80 -33.18 8.53 -22.55
C ILE A 80 -34.42 8.82 -23.38
N ASP A 81 -34.84 10.09 -23.46
CA ASP A 81 -36.02 10.51 -24.23
C ASP A 81 -37.31 9.69 -23.96
N GLY A 82 -37.51 9.26 -22.70
CA GLY A 82 -38.69 8.49 -22.29
C GLY A 82 -38.61 6.98 -22.54
N GLN A 83 -37.52 6.50 -23.16
CA GLN A 83 -37.28 5.08 -23.40
C GLN A 83 -36.38 4.48 -22.31
N ASP A 84 -36.80 3.33 -21.75
CA ASP A 84 -36.08 2.62 -20.69
C ASP A 84 -35.15 1.54 -21.25
N TYR A 85 -33.86 1.65 -20.95
CA TYR A 85 -32.81 0.70 -21.26
C TYR A 85 -32.43 -0.04 -19.98
N ASN A 86 -32.99 -1.24 -19.80
CA ASN A 86 -32.72 -2.07 -18.63
C ASN A 86 -31.45 -2.90 -18.84
N GLY A 87 -30.58 -2.93 -17.83
CA GLY A 87 -29.48 -3.89 -17.74
C GLY A 87 -30.00 -5.28 -17.45
N VAL A 88 -29.48 -6.26 -18.18
CA VAL A 88 -29.81 -7.68 -18.01
C VAL A 88 -28.56 -8.40 -17.52
N VAL A 89 -28.67 -9.09 -16.39
CA VAL A 89 -27.59 -9.94 -15.87
C VAL A 89 -27.54 -11.23 -16.68
N LYS A 90 -26.36 -11.55 -17.19
CA LYS A 90 -26.08 -12.77 -17.95
C LYS A 90 -24.80 -13.41 -17.47
N ALA A 91 -24.56 -14.66 -17.91
CA ALA A 91 -23.25 -15.27 -17.74
C ALA A 91 -22.20 -14.37 -18.39
N LYS A 92 -21.02 -14.27 -17.77
CA LYS A 92 -19.97 -13.32 -18.16
C LYS A 92 -19.66 -13.34 -19.66
N GLU A 93 -19.48 -14.53 -20.23
CA GLU A 93 -19.21 -14.69 -21.66
C GLU A 93 -20.40 -14.30 -22.54
N GLN A 94 -21.63 -14.64 -22.14
CA GLN A 94 -22.83 -14.27 -22.89
C GLN A 94 -23.07 -12.75 -22.89
N ALA A 95 -22.84 -12.10 -21.75
CA ALA A 95 -22.93 -10.64 -21.62
C ALA A 95 -21.91 -9.95 -22.54
N LYS A 96 -20.67 -10.45 -22.54
CA LYS A 96 -19.57 -9.96 -23.38
C LYS A 96 -19.89 -10.14 -24.87
N GLN A 97 -20.40 -11.31 -25.27
CA GLN A 97 -20.83 -11.56 -26.66
C GLN A 97 -21.94 -10.62 -27.10
N GLN A 98 -22.98 -10.43 -26.27
CA GLN A 98 -24.07 -9.51 -26.59
C GLN A 98 -23.60 -8.06 -26.69
N TYR A 99 -22.72 -7.63 -25.79
CA TYR A 99 -22.10 -6.30 -25.84
C TYR A 99 -21.33 -6.11 -27.14
N THR A 100 -20.41 -7.03 -27.47
CA THR A 100 -19.59 -6.95 -28.71
C THR A 100 -20.47 -6.94 -29.95
N HIS A 101 -21.56 -7.73 -29.97
CA HIS A 101 -22.51 -7.76 -31.08
C HIS A 101 -23.33 -6.44 -31.19
N ALA A 102 -23.68 -5.81 -30.07
CA ALA A 102 -24.37 -4.52 -30.10
C ALA A 102 -23.42 -3.40 -30.59
N VAL A 103 -22.18 -3.38 -30.10
CA VAL A 103 -21.15 -2.42 -30.51
C VAL A 103 -20.78 -2.57 -31.99
N SER A 104 -20.65 -3.80 -32.51
CA SER A 104 -20.37 -4.04 -33.94
C SER A 104 -21.50 -3.57 -34.87
N ARG A 105 -22.74 -3.53 -34.36
CA ARG A 105 -23.90 -2.93 -35.04
C ARG A 105 -23.98 -1.40 -34.88
N GLY A 106 -22.98 -0.77 -34.25
CA GLY A 106 -22.99 0.66 -33.93
C GLY A 106 -24.00 1.04 -32.84
N GLN A 107 -24.59 0.08 -32.14
CA GLN A 107 -25.59 0.36 -31.10
C GLN A 107 -24.90 0.76 -29.79
N SER A 108 -25.50 1.70 -29.07
CA SER A 108 -25.08 2.05 -27.72
C SER A 108 -25.31 0.86 -26.79
N ALA A 109 -24.22 0.38 -26.17
CA ALA A 109 -24.24 -0.75 -25.25
C ALA A 109 -23.34 -0.46 -24.05
N GLY A 110 -23.74 -0.92 -22.87
CA GLY A 110 -22.95 -0.84 -21.64
C GLY A 110 -22.70 -2.24 -21.08
N LEU A 111 -21.48 -2.50 -20.60
CA LEU A 111 -21.11 -3.76 -19.94
C LEU A 111 -20.60 -3.45 -18.52
N VAL A 112 -21.12 -4.20 -17.55
CA VAL A 112 -20.77 -4.07 -16.14
C VAL A 112 -20.25 -5.42 -15.64
N SER A 113 -19.05 -5.42 -15.10
CA SER A 113 -18.37 -6.61 -14.54
C SER A 113 -17.69 -6.27 -13.21
N SER A 114 -17.67 -7.20 -12.26
CA SER A 114 -16.94 -7.05 -10.99
C SER A 114 -15.42 -7.01 -11.21
N VAL A 115 -14.70 -6.13 -10.49
CA VAL A 115 -13.25 -5.91 -10.63
C VAL A 115 -12.55 -5.87 -9.26
N GLY A 116 -11.76 -6.90 -8.95
CA GLY A 116 -10.64 -6.82 -8.00
C GLY A 116 -10.95 -6.79 -6.48
N ARG A 117 -9.87 -6.70 -5.67
CA ARG A 117 -9.84 -6.88 -4.20
C ARG A 117 -10.08 -5.58 -3.37
N THR A 118 -10.45 -4.43 -3.96
CA THR A 118 -10.79 -3.13 -3.29
C THR A 118 -12.21 -2.62 -3.64
N LEU A 119 -12.70 -1.49 -3.08
CA LEU A 119 -14.05 -0.91 -3.36
C LEU A 119 -14.39 -1.02 -4.86
N GLU A 120 -15.60 -1.43 -5.20
CA GLU A 120 -16.00 -1.60 -6.59
C GLU A 120 -16.43 -0.26 -7.19
N GLU A 121 -15.90 0.07 -8.36
CA GLU A 121 -16.27 1.28 -9.11
C GLU A 121 -17.19 0.89 -10.26
N PHE A 122 -18.41 1.42 -10.25
CA PHE A 122 -19.34 1.30 -11.36
C PHE A 122 -19.17 2.49 -12.29
N LYS A 123 -18.92 2.22 -13.58
CA LYS A 123 -18.72 3.24 -14.60
C LYS A 123 -19.45 2.85 -15.88
N THR A 124 -20.18 3.79 -16.46
CA THR A 124 -20.84 3.62 -17.76
C THR A 124 -20.93 4.97 -18.47
N SER A 125 -20.96 4.96 -19.80
CA SER A 125 -21.10 6.16 -20.61
C SER A 125 -22.14 5.98 -21.72
N VAL A 126 -22.79 7.07 -22.10
CA VAL A 126 -23.75 7.08 -23.21
C VAL A 126 -23.73 8.42 -23.93
N THR A 127 -23.85 8.39 -25.25
CA THR A 127 -23.98 9.60 -26.07
C THR A 127 -25.40 10.13 -26.00
N VAL A 128 -25.56 11.38 -25.57
CA VAL A 128 -26.83 12.07 -25.42
C VAL A 128 -26.90 13.20 -26.44
N ALA A 129 -27.99 13.26 -27.21
CA ALA A 129 -28.19 14.28 -28.23
C ALA A 129 -28.23 15.70 -27.63
N ALA A 130 -28.02 16.70 -28.48
CA ALA A 130 -28.09 18.11 -28.11
C ALA A 130 -29.40 18.45 -27.38
N HIS A 131 -29.31 19.17 -26.27
CA HIS A 131 -30.47 19.58 -25.44
C HIS A 131 -31.32 18.43 -24.88
N LYS A 132 -30.84 17.18 -24.94
CA LYS A 132 -31.54 16.01 -24.37
C LYS A 132 -31.04 15.68 -22.97
N LYS A 133 -31.80 14.81 -22.29
CA LYS A 133 -31.58 14.41 -20.90
C LYS A 133 -31.46 12.90 -20.80
N VAL A 134 -30.64 12.45 -19.85
CA VAL A 134 -30.51 11.04 -19.47
C VAL A 134 -30.73 10.89 -17.97
N THR A 135 -31.38 9.81 -17.56
CA THR A 135 -31.46 9.40 -16.15
C THR A 135 -30.79 8.05 -15.99
N PHE A 136 -29.87 7.96 -15.04
CA PHE A 136 -29.22 6.72 -14.61
C PHE A 136 -29.83 6.30 -13.27
N GLU A 137 -30.23 5.04 -13.15
CA GLU A 137 -30.72 4.43 -11.92
C GLU A 137 -29.93 3.14 -11.67
N LEU A 138 -29.19 3.09 -10.57
CA LEU A 138 -28.41 1.92 -10.13
C LEU A 138 -28.94 1.43 -8.79
N THR A 139 -29.12 0.11 -8.65
CA THR A 139 -29.46 -0.55 -7.39
C THR A 139 -28.39 -1.56 -7.01
N TYR A 140 -27.91 -1.46 -5.78
CA TYR A 140 -27.04 -2.46 -5.17
C TYR A 140 -27.56 -2.87 -3.80
N GLU A 141 -27.23 -4.09 -3.40
CA GLU A 141 -27.79 -4.74 -2.21
C GLU A 141 -26.67 -5.39 -1.38
N GLU A 142 -26.72 -5.21 -0.06
CA GLU A 142 -25.77 -5.81 0.87
C GLU A 142 -26.42 -6.24 2.18
N LEU A 143 -25.86 -7.27 2.81
CA LEU A 143 -26.17 -7.63 4.19
C LEU A 143 -25.15 -7.00 5.13
N LEU A 144 -25.62 -6.13 6.03
CA LEU A 144 -24.78 -5.46 7.02
C LEU A 144 -24.25 -6.49 8.04
N LYS A 145 -22.95 -6.41 8.35
CA LYS A 145 -22.30 -7.30 9.31
C LYS A 145 -22.08 -6.56 10.63
N ARG A 146 -22.58 -7.13 11.73
CA ARG A 146 -22.34 -6.59 13.07
C ARG A 146 -20.89 -6.80 13.49
N ARG A 147 -20.22 -5.72 13.91
CA ARG A 147 -18.86 -5.75 14.46
C ARG A 147 -18.79 -4.79 15.63
N LEU A 148 -18.15 -5.20 16.72
CA LEU A 148 -17.97 -4.36 17.91
C LEU A 148 -19.30 -3.80 18.44
N GLY A 149 -20.34 -4.64 18.43
CA GLY A 149 -21.66 -4.26 18.91
C GLY A 149 -22.46 -3.32 18.00
N LYS A 150 -22.05 -3.10 16.75
CA LYS A 150 -22.70 -2.13 15.84
C LYS A 150 -22.72 -2.58 14.39
N TYR A 151 -23.69 -2.07 13.63
CA TYR A 151 -23.76 -2.15 12.18
C TYR A 151 -23.25 -0.85 11.57
N GLU A 152 -22.54 -0.95 10.44
CA GLU A 152 -22.03 0.20 9.69
C GLU A 152 -22.53 0.12 8.24
N LEU A 153 -23.32 1.11 7.82
CA LEU A 153 -23.74 1.33 6.43
C LEU A 153 -22.90 2.48 5.85
N GLN A 154 -22.12 2.21 4.81
CA GLN A 154 -21.22 3.19 4.19
C GLN A 154 -21.74 3.60 2.81
N ILE A 155 -22.08 4.88 2.66
CA ILE A 155 -22.55 5.46 1.40
C ILE A 155 -21.48 6.42 0.87
N HIS A 156 -20.97 6.13 -0.33
CA HIS A 156 -20.03 6.99 -1.03
C HIS A 156 -20.77 8.00 -1.92
N ALA A 157 -20.73 9.29 -1.56
CA ALA A 157 -21.37 10.35 -2.35
C ALA A 157 -20.33 11.13 -3.16
N ARG A 158 -20.37 10.95 -4.49
CA ARG A 158 -19.47 11.63 -5.43
C ARG A 158 -20.15 11.92 -6.77
N PRO A 159 -20.93 13.01 -6.88
CA PRO A 159 -21.62 13.40 -8.11
C PRO A 159 -20.72 14.00 -9.20
N MET A 160 -19.42 14.21 -8.95
CA MET A 160 -18.42 14.76 -9.90
C MET A 160 -18.61 16.23 -10.33
N GLN A 161 -19.71 16.85 -9.93
CA GLN A 161 -19.92 18.30 -9.94
C GLN A 161 -20.89 18.70 -8.80
N PRO A 162 -20.94 19.97 -8.39
CA PRO A 162 -21.99 20.46 -7.49
C PRO A 162 -23.38 20.29 -8.11
N VAL A 163 -24.34 19.76 -7.35
CA VAL A 163 -25.69 19.43 -7.83
C VAL A 163 -26.74 20.22 -7.06
N LYS A 164 -27.65 20.87 -7.79
CA LYS A 164 -28.71 21.69 -7.19
C LYS A 164 -29.71 20.89 -6.35
N ASP A 165 -30.17 19.76 -6.87
CA ASP A 165 -31.07 18.83 -6.17
C ASP A 165 -30.30 17.57 -5.77
N PHE A 166 -29.47 17.72 -4.73
CA PHE A 166 -28.72 16.62 -4.13
C PHE A 166 -29.42 16.14 -2.85
N LYS A 167 -29.69 14.85 -2.74
CA LYS A 167 -30.34 14.25 -1.56
C LYS A 167 -29.80 12.88 -1.23
N VAL A 168 -29.63 12.60 0.06
CA VAL A 168 -29.44 11.23 0.54
C VAL A 168 -30.51 10.95 1.60
N ASP A 169 -31.33 9.95 1.34
CA ASP A 169 -32.35 9.46 2.26
C ASP A 169 -32.04 8.02 2.68
N VAL A 170 -32.00 7.79 3.98
CA VAL A 170 -31.76 6.46 4.56
C VAL A 170 -32.93 6.12 5.47
N HIS A 171 -33.59 5.00 5.18
CA HIS A 171 -34.68 4.47 5.99
C HIS A 171 -34.27 3.14 6.59
N ILE A 172 -34.23 3.05 7.92
CA ILE A 172 -33.88 1.84 8.66
C ILE A 172 -35.13 1.34 9.37
N ASN A 173 -35.48 0.06 9.14
CA ASN A 173 -36.59 -0.62 9.78
C ASN A 173 -36.12 -1.94 10.41
N GLU A 174 -36.09 -2.01 11.73
CA GLU A 174 -35.63 -3.18 12.48
C GLU A 174 -36.72 -3.68 13.43
N ASN A 175 -37.14 -4.94 13.25
CA ASN A 175 -38.24 -5.50 14.02
C ASN A 175 -37.93 -5.57 15.53
N ALA A 176 -36.66 -5.77 15.88
CA ALA A 176 -36.17 -5.80 17.25
C ALA A 176 -36.21 -4.42 17.93
N GLY A 177 -36.38 -3.33 17.17
CA GLY A 177 -36.21 -1.96 17.66
C GLY A 177 -34.78 -1.46 17.47
N ILE A 178 -34.60 -0.16 17.29
CA ILE A 178 -33.31 0.51 17.10
C ILE A 178 -32.84 1.04 18.46
N ASN A 179 -31.66 0.62 18.90
CA ASN A 179 -31.06 1.06 20.17
C ASN A 179 -30.52 2.48 20.03
N PHE A 180 -29.54 2.67 19.15
CA PHE A 180 -28.97 3.96 18.82
C PHE A 180 -28.72 4.07 17.32
N ILE A 181 -28.60 5.30 16.84
CA ILE A 181 -28.20 5.64 15.48
C ILE A 181 -27.31 6.88 15.53
N GLU A 182 -26.19 6.83 14.82
CA GLU A 182 -25.19 7.89 14.73
C GLU A 182 -24.70 7.99 13.28
N VAL A 183 -24.30 9.19 12.87
CA VAL A 183 -23.76 9.42 11.52
C VAL A 183 -22.36 9.98 11.64
N LYS A 184 -21.42 9.34 10.96
CA LYS A 184 -20.00 9.66 10.92
C LYS A 184 -19.55 9.81 9.46
N GLY A 185 -18.29 10.17 9.27
CA GLY A 185 -17.64 10.20 7.97
C GLY A 185 -17.17 11.58 7.55
N GLY A 186 -16.53 11.66 6.38
CA GLY A 186 -15.96 12.90 5.85
C GLY A 186 -17.02 13.93 5.45
N LEU A 187 -18.27 13.52 5.25
CA LEU A 187 -19.39 14.38 4.86
C LEU A 187 -20.23 14.89 6.03
N THR A 188 -19.87 14.53 7.27
CA THR A 188 -20.61 14.93 8.49
C THR A 188 -19.81 15.89 9.37
N THR A 189 -18.76 16.53 8.83
CA THR A 189 -17.89 17.46 9.57
C THR A 189 -18.06 18.91 9.09
N GLY A 190 -17.72 19.87 9.96
CA GLY A 190 -17.75 21.29 9.62
C GLY A 190 -19.12 21.79 9.16
N VAL A 191 -19.17 22.49 8.02
CA VAL A 191 -20.38 23.12 7.46
C VAL A 191 -21.46 22.09 7.09
N LEU A 192 -21.08 20.85 6.77
CA LEU A 192 -22.01 19.80 6.35
C LEU A 192 -22.67 19.06 7.53
N ALA A 193 -22.14 19.17 8.75
CA ALA A 193 -22.70 18.49 9.92
C ALA A 193 -24.18 18.86 10.16
N ASN A 194 -24.53 20.14 9.95
CA ASN A 194 -25.87 20.66 10.17
C ASN A 194 -26.88 20.29 9.07
N THR A 195 -26.45 19.64 7.99
CA THR A 195 -27.31 19.24 6.87
C THR A 195 -27.89 17.84 7.03
N THR A 196 -27.41 17.09 8.04
CA THR A 196 -27.91 15.76 8.38
C THR A 196 -29.01 15.89 9.43
N THR A 197 -30.20 15.39 9.12
CA THR A 197 -31.32 15.29 10.06
C THR A 197 -31.62 13.82 10.30
N ILE A 198 -31.80 13.45 11.57
CA ILE A 198 -32.19 12.10 11.98
C ILE A 198 -33.54 12.21 12.68
N GLN A 199 -34.52 11.45 12.21
CA GLN A 199 -35.84 11.31 12.81
C GLN A 199 -36.03 9.84 13.17
N LYS A 200 -36.28 9.55 14.44
CA LYS A 200 -36.64 8.20 14.90
C LYS A 200 -38.15 8.19 15.12
N ASP A 201 -38.87 7.36 14.38
CA ASP A 201 -40.33 7.24 14.48
C ASP A 201 -40.70 5.80 14.79
N ALA A 202 -41.46 5.59 15.87
CA ALA A 202 -41.61 4.31 16.55
C ALA A 202 -40.25 3.67 16.93
N ASP A 203 -40.19 2.84 17.97
CA ASP A 203 -38.92 2.22 18.40
C ASP A 203 -38.21 1.40 17.29
N LYS A 204 -38.89 1.12 16.18
CA LYS A 204 -38.45 0.25 15.08
C LYS A 204 -37.98 0.96 13.82
N GLN A 205 -38.30 2.24 13.60
CA GLN A 205 -37.95 2.95 12.35
C GLN A 205 -37.10 4.20 12.60
N ALA A 206 -36.18 4.46 11.69
CA ALA A 206 -35.39 5.67 11.65
C ALA A 206 -35.24 6.17 10.21
N TRP A 207 -35.37 7.48 10.05
CA TRP A 207 -35.18 8.23 8.82
C TRP A 207 -33.99 9.17 8.99
N LEU A 208 -33.09 9.14 8.03
CA LEU A 208 -31.98 10.06 7.93
C LEU A 208 -32.04 10.75 6.59
N SER A 209 -31.96 12.08 6.62
CA SER A 209 -31.95 12.93 5.44
C SER A 209 -30.72 13.81 5.46
N PHE A 210 -29.94 13.80 4.37
CA PHE A 210 -28.75 14.62 4.19
C PHE A 210 -28.87 15.42 2.89
N TYR A 211 -29.20 16.71 3.02
CA TYR A 211 -29.60 17.61 1.92
C TYR A 211 -28.71 18.87 1.85
N PRO A 212 -27.42 18.75 1.49
CA PRO A 212 -26.53 19.89 1.35
C PRO A 212 -26.87 20.77 0.13
N THR A 213 -26.84 22.09 0.32
CA THR A 213 -27.02 23.07 -0.78
C THR A 213 -25.80 23.13 -1.69
N GLU A 214 -25.96 23.63 -2.92
CA GLU A 214 -24.86 23.74 -3.90
C GLU A 214 -23.64 24.50 -3.34
N ASP A 215 -23.86 25.54 -2.52
CA ASP A 215 -22.78 26.29 -1.87
C ASP A 215 -22.07 25.46 -0.81
N GLN A 216 -22.83 24.73 0.02
CA GLN A 216 -22.26 23.84 1.04
C GLN A 216 -21.42 22.71 0.42
N GLN A 217 -21.82 22.24 -0.77
CA GLN A 217 -21.09 21.25 -1.56
C GLN A 217 -19.76 21.76 -2.13
N LYS A 218 -19.47 23.07 -2.08
CA LYS A 218 -18.20 23.68 -2.52
C LYS A 218 -17.27 24.04 -1.36
N THR A 219 -17.81 24.16 -0.14
CA THR A 219 -17.10 24.73 1.01
C THR A 219 -16.59 23.71 2.04
N CYS A 220 -16.81 22.40 1.84
CA CYS A 220 -16.40 21.38 2.82
C CYS A 220 -14.94 20.91 2.66
N GLN A 221 -14.38 20.28 3.70
CA GLN A 221 -12.97 19.85 3.75
C GLN A 221 -12.60 18.78 2.69
N GLY A 222 -13.59 18.04 2.18
CA GLY A 222 -13.48 17.09 1.06
C GLY A 222 -14.13 17.57 -0.24
N CYS A 223 -14.55 18.83 -0.31
CA CYS A 223 -15.25 19.43 -1.45
C CYS A 223 -14.27 20.25 -2.28
N GLY A 224 -14.53 20.37 -3.58
CA GLY A 224 -13.79 21.26 -4.48
C GLY A 224 -14.66 21.66 -5.67
N ASP A 225 -14.03 22.11 -6.75
CA ASP A 225 -14.74 22.51 -7.98
C ASP A 225 -15.58 21.36 -8.58
N GLN A 226 -15.28 20.09 -8.21
CA GLN A 226 -16.00 18.88 -8.62
C GLN A 226 -17.13 18.46 -7.65
N GLY A 227 -17.54 19.33 -6.71
CA GLY A 227 -18.62 19.06 -5.76
C GLY A 227 -18.24 18.14 -4.60
N LEU A 228 -19.23 17.41 -4.05
CA LEU A 228 -19.04 16.51 -2.92
C LEU A 228 -18.12 15.34 -3.27
N ASN A 229 -17.19 15.03 -2.36
CA ASN A 229 -16.37 13.83 -2.44
C ASN A 229 -16.06 13.32 -1.03
N GLY A 230 -16.83 12.33 -0.58
CA GLY A 230 -16.60 11.72 0.72
C GLY A 230 -17.64 10.65 1.06
N ASP A 231 -17.55 10.21 2.31
CA ASP A 231 -18.33 9.09 2.83
C ASP A 231 -19.32 9.58 3.88
N LEU A 232 -20.54 9.07 3.79
CA LEU A 232 -21.58 9.13 4.80
C LEU A 232 -21.69 7.74 5.45
N VAL A 233 -21.30 7.64 6.72
CA VAL A 233 -21.23 6.36 7.46
C VAL A 233 -22.31 6.37 8.54
N ILE A 234 -23.35 5.56 8.36
CA ILE A 234 -24.44 5.42 9.32
C ILE A 234 -24.11 4.25 10.23
N VAL A 235 -24.02 4.50 11.53
CA VAL A 235 -23.69 3.52 12.57
C VAL A 235 -24.92 3.32 13.45
N TYR A 236 -25.41 2.10 13.60
CA TYR A 236 -26.57 1.81 14.45
C TYR A 236 -26.48 0.43 15.10
N ASP A 237 -27.27 0.18 16.14
CA ASP A 237 -27.52 -1.17 16.67
C ASP A 237 -29.00 -1.33 17.02
N VAL A 238 -29.43 -2.58 17.26
CA VAL A 238 -30.81 -2.93 17.60
C VAL A 238 -30.99 -3.18 19.09
N ASN A 239 -32.20 -3.00 19.62
CA ASN A 239 -32.53 -3.39 20.99
C ASN A 239 -32.39 -4.91 21.11
N ARG A 240 -31.73 -5.36 22.17
CA ARG A 240 -31.61 -6.76 22.54
C ARG A 240 -31.99 -6.87 24.00
N ASP A 241 -32.86 -7.82 24.34
CA ASP A 241 -33.28 -8.02 25.73
C ASP A 241 -32.05 -8.27 26.60
N ALA A 242 -31.79 -7.31 27.48
CA ALA A 242 -30.57 -7.23 28.25
C ALA A 242 -30.63 -8.19 29.43
N SER A 243 -30.11 -9.40 29.25
CA SER A 243 -29.61 -10.20 30.38
C SER A 243 -28.10 -10.36 30.25
N LEU A 244 -27.38 -9.30 30.63
CA LEU A 244 -25.99 -9.23 31.12
C LEU A 244 -25.23 -8.02 30.54
N GLY A 245 -25.23 -6.94 31.33
CA GLY A 245 -24.06 -6.09 31.51
C GLY A 245 -23.68 -5.20 30.34
N ASP A 246 -24.36 -4.06 30.22
CA ASP A 246 -23.77 -2.88 29.62
C ASP A 246 -22.71 -2.33 30.59
N ILE A 247 -21.43 -2.34 30.20
CA ILE A 247 -20.34 -1.40 30.56
C ILE A 247 -18.98 -1.97 30.05
N LYS A 248 -18.29 -1.17 29.21
CA LYS A 248 -16.87 -1.26 28.78
C LYS A 248 -16.44 -2.46 27.89
N GLY A 249 -16.95 -2.54 26.66
CA GLY A 249 -16.56 -3.57 25.68
C GLY A 249 -15.81 -3.04 24.45
N PHE A 250 -14.49 -3.09 24.45
CA PHE A 250 -13.69 -3.28 23.22
C PHE A 250 -12.65 -4.38 23.46
N TYR A 251 -12.16 -4.48 24.70
CA TYR A 251 -11.12 -5.42 25.10
C TYR A 251 -11.60 -6.81 25.53
N GLU A 252 -12.81 -6.93 26.08
CA GLU A 252 -13.42 -8.24 26.35
C GLU A 252 -14.05 -8.88 25.10
N GLU A 253 -14.31 -8.07 24.06
CA GLU A 253 -15.17 -8.42 22.94
C GLU A 253 -14.47 -9.29 21.87
N VAL A 254 -13.15 -9.17 21.75
CA VAL A 254 -12.33 -9.97 20.81
C VAL A 254 -11.37 -10.94 21.51
N ALA A 255 -11.24 -10.88 22.83
CA ALA A 255 -10.23 -11.62 23.59
C ALA A 255 -10.71 -12.98 24.11
N THR A 256 -12.02 -13.17 24.33
CA THR A 256 -12.60 -14.44 24.78
C THR A 256 -13.83 -14.79 23.95
N PRO A 257 -13.84 -15.90 23.18
CA PRO A 257 -15.07 -16.36 22.54
C PRO A 257 -16.11 -16.66 23.62
N LEU A 258 -17.31 -16.10 23.50
CA LEU A 258 -18.43 -16.38 24.40
C LEU A 258 -18.87 -17.83 24.26
N LEU A 259 -18.89 -18.31 23.01
CA LEU A 259 -19.23 -19.68 22.65
C LEU A 259 -18.17 -20.25 21.67
N THR A 260 -17.86 -21.53 21.81
CA THR A 260 -17.09 -22.31 20.84
C THR A 260 -17.91 -23.50 20.33
N ASP A 261 -17.54 -24.04 19.18
CA ASP A 261 -18.21 -25.19 18.53
C ASP A 261 -19.72 -25.01 18.39
N VAL A 262 -20.14 -23.82 17.93
CA VAL A 262 -21.54 -23.46 17.74
C VAL A 262 -22.09 -24.25 16.56
N THR A 263 -23.15 -25.02 16.81
CA THR A 263 -23.87 -25.82 15.82
C THR A 263 -25.34 -25.46 15.88
N MET A 264 -25.89 -24.98 14.77
CA MET A 264 -27.30 -24.60 14.66
C MET A 264 -28.05 -25.65 13.83
N THR A 265 -29.00 -26.34 14.44
CA THR A 265 -29.84 -27.35 13.79
C THR A 265 -31.23 -26.80 13.55
N TYR A 266 -31.78 -27.09 12.37
CA TYR A 266 -33.09 -26.57 11.94
C TYR A 266 -33.93 -27.71 11.38
N VAL A 267 -34.86 -28.22 12.17
CA VAL A 267 -35.83 -29.23 11.71
C VAL A 267 -36.87 -28.54 10.82
N GLY A 268 -37.31 -29.20 9.74
CA GLY A 268 -38.30 -28.62 8.81
C GLY A 268 -37.72 -27.63 7.80
N SER A 269 -36.40 -27.59 7.62
CA SER A 269 -35.73 -26.67 6.68
C SER A 269 -34.78 -27.39 5.71
N THR A 270 -34.52 -26.77 4.57
CA THR A 270 -33.63 -27.23 3.49
C THR A 270 -32.83 -26.06 2.91
N ASN A 271 -31.78 -26.34 2.14
CA ASN A 271 -30.92 -25.34 1.50
C ASN A 271 -30.38 -24.28 2.49
N LEU A 272 -29.93 -24.74 3.65
CA LEU A 272 -29.36 -23.88 4.69
C LEU A 272 -27.98 -23.36 4.29
N THR A 273 -27.69 -22.12 4.68
CA THR A 273 -26.32 -21.59 4.73
C THR A 273 -25.50 -22.29 5.82
N GLN A 274 -24.20 -21.99 5.92
CA GLN A 274 -23.34 -22.49 7.00
C GLN A 274 -24.04 -22.46 8.38
N THR A 275 -24.07 -23.61 9.05
CA THR A 275 -24.72 -23.81 10.35
C THR A 275 -23.76 -24.10 11.49
N THR A 276 -22.49 -24.36 11.17
CA THR A 276 -21.43 -24.67 12.13
C THR A 276 -20.39 -23.56 12.15
N PHE A 277 -20.06 -23.06 13.34
CA PHE A 277 -19.13 -21.95 13.55
C PHE A 277 -18.20 -22.29 14.71
N SER A 278 -16.90 -22.15 14.51
CA SER A 278 -15.90 -22.52 15.53
C SER A 278 -15.98 -21.65 16.77
N GLN A 279 -16.26 -20.36 16.61
CA GLN A 279 -16.21 -19.35 17.66
C GLN A 279 -17.28 -18.29 17.44
N TYR A 280 -17.92 -17.86 18.52
CA TYR A 280 -18.79 -16.70 18.58
C TYR A 280 -18.26 -15.73 19.63
N TYR A 281 -18.14 -14.47 19.24
CA TYR A 281 -17.60 -13.40 20.08
C TYR A 281 -18.72 -12.47 20.54
N ASN A 282 -18.53 -11.87 21.70
CA ASN A 282 -19.40 -10.76 22.11
C ASN A 282 -19.35 -9.67 21.02
N GLY A 283 -20.45 -8.94 20.79
CA GLY A 283 -20.49 -7.91 19.75
C GLY A 283 -20.51 -8.38 18.29
N SER A 284 -20.33 -9.67 18.03
CA SER A 284 -20.48 -10.25 16.69
C SER A 284 -21.91 -10.76 16.46
N GLU A 285 -22.21 -11.25 15.26
CA GLU A 285 -23.49 -11.90 14.95
C GLU A 285 -23.26 -13.08 14.01
N ILE A 286 -23.95 -14.19 14.27
CA ILE A 286 -24.08 -15.32 13.36
C ILE A 286 -25.43 -15.23 12.68
N VAL A 287 -25.45 -15.28 11.35
CA VAL A 287 -26.67 -15.26 10.54
C VAL A 287 -26.74 -16.55 9.74
N VAL A 288 -27.82 -17.29 9.91
CA VAL A 288 -28.16 -18.46 9.10
C VAL A 288 -29.46 -18.18 8.36
N ALA A 289 -29.48 -18.51 7.07
CA ALA A 289 -30.66 -18.45 6.23
C ALA A 289 -30.92 -19.80 5.57
N GLY A 290 -32.17 -20.08 5.25
CA GLY A 290 -32.58 -21.32 4.58
C GLY A 290 -33.97 -21.22 4.01
N GLN A 291 -34.44 -22.34 3.45
CA GLN A 291 -35.79 -22.48 2.92
C GLN A 291 -36.58 -23.44 3.81
N LEU A 292 -37.86 -23.12 4.06
CA LEU A 292 -38.75 -24.00 4.78
C LEU A 292 -39.25 -25.13 3.87
N ILE A 293 -39.36 -26.34 4.42
CA ILE A 293 -39.95 -27.48 3.69
C ILE A 293 -41.46 -27.27 3.64
N ASP A 294 -42.05 -27.42 2.45
CA ASP A 294 -43.48 -27.23 2.17
C ASP A 294 -44.06 -25.87 2.65
N ASN A 295 -43.20 -24.86 2.85
CA ASN A 295 -43.53 -23.57 3.46
C ASN A 295 -44.23 -23.69 4.83
N ASN A 296 -44.02 -24.80 5.55
CA ASN A 296 -44.68 -25.07 6.81
C ASN A 296 -43.86 -24.57 8.01
N VAL A 297 -44.24 -23.41 8.52
CA VAL A 297 -43.61 -22.76 9.68
C VAL A 297 -43.81 -23.54 10.97
N GLU A 298 -44.89 -24.33 11.10
CA GLU A 298 -45.19 -25.10 12.33
C GLU A 298 -44.20 -26.25 12.55
N THR A 299 -43.57 -26.75 11.48
CA THR A 299 -42.55 -27.80 11.56
C THR A 299 -41.14 -27.26 11.78
N PHE A 300 -40.97 -25.94 11.77
CA PHE A 300 -39.68 -25.29 11.93
C PHE A 300 -39.25 -25.24 13.39
N ILE A 301 -38.23 -26.02 13.75
CA ILE A 301 -37.69 -26.04 15.12
C ILE A 301 -36.20 -25.69 15.05
N PRO A 302 -35.81 -24.48 15.48
CA PRO A 302 -34.42 -24.09 15.61
C PRO A 302 -33.84 -24.60 16.94
N GLN A 303 -32.64 -25.14 16.89
CA GLN A 303 -31.86 -25.51 18.06
C GLN A 303 -30.41 -25.05 17.88
N VAL A 304 -29.81 -24.52 18.94
CA VAL A 304 -28.41 -24.07 18.95
C VAL A 304 -27.69 -24.82 20.05
N VAL A 305 -26.65 -25.56 19.66
CA VAL A 305 -25.76 -26.29 20.57
C VAL A 305 -24.40 -25.62 20.52
N ALA A 306 -23.84 -25.26 21.67
CA ALA A 306 -22.51 -24.64 21.72
C ALA A 306 -21.79 -24.98 23.03
N ILE A 307 -20.52 -24.61 23.15
CA ILE A 307 -19.73 -24.76 24.37
C ILE A 307 -19.45 -23.35 24.93
N SER A 308 -19.84 -23.09 26.16
CA SER A 308 -19.50 -21.87 26.90
C SER A 308 -18.79 -22.23 28.19
N LYS A 309 -17.61 -21.67 28.46
CA LYS A 309 -16.81 -21.96 29.67
C LYS A 309 -16.69 -23.47 29.97
N ASN A 310 -16.42 -24.28 28.94
CA ASN A 310 -16.34 -25.76 28.99
C ASN A 310 -17.65 -26.50 29.32
N GLN A 311 -18.80 -25.82 29.28
CA GLN A 311 -20.11 -26.44 29.44
C GLN A 311 -20.86 -26.44 28.10
N ARG A 312 -21.45 -27.58 27.76
CA ARG A 312 -22.35 -27.67 26.61
C ARG A 312 -23.66 -26.98 26.95
N ILE A 313 -24.03 -25.97 26.19
CA ILE A 313 -25.30 -25.28 26.27
C ILE A 313 -26.16 -25.62 25.07
N VAL A 314 -27.47 -25.73 25.30
CA VAL A 314 -28.46 -25.98 24.26
C VAL A 314 -29.56 -24.95 24.40
N PHE A 315 -29.74 -24.13 23.38
CA PHE A 315 -30.91 -23.25 23.26
C PHE A 315 -31.92 -23.92 22.33
N SER A 316 -33.15 -24.03 22.79
CA SER A 316 -34.26 -24.62 22.04
C SER A 316 -35.51 -23.86 22.47
N GLU A 317 -35.69 -22.66 21.95
CA GLU A 317 -36.94 -21.93 22.16
C GLU A 317 -37.90 -22.25 21.01
N PRO A 318 -39.10 -22.80 21.29
CA PRO A 318 -40.19 -22.81 20.35
C PRO A 318 -40.75 -21.39 20.29
N THR A 319 -40.06 -20.47 19.60
CA THR A 319 -40.60 -19.13 19.40
C THR A 319 -41.81 -19.24 18.49
N ALA A 320 -43.00 -18.89 19.00
CA ALA A 320 -44.19 -18.76 18.17
C ALA A 320 -43.86 -17.83 16.99
N PRO A 321 -44.18 -18.22 15.74
CA PRO A 321 -43.87 -17.39 14.59
C PRO A 321 -44.62 -16.08 14.71
N THR A 322 -43.89 -14.98 14.87
CA THR A 322 -44.46 -13.64 14.81
C THR A 322 -44.95 -13.42 13.38
N GLU A 323 -46.26 -13.61 13.14
CA GLU A 323 -46.88 -13.26 11.86
C GLU A 323 -46.57 -11.79 11.55
N SER A 324 -45.70 -11.57 10.56
CA SER A 324 -45.61 -10.28 9.89
C SER A 324 -46.51 -10.34 8.67
N THR A 325 -47.47 -9.43 8.64
CA THR A 325 -48.53 -9.26 7.64
C THR A 325 -48.04 -9.36 6.19
N LYS A 326 -48.85 -10.08 5.39
CA LYS A 326 -48.67 -10.51 4.00
C LYS A 326 -48.12 -9.45 3.02
N THR A 327 -47.35 -9.97 2.06
CA THR A 327 -47.09 -9.57 0.65
C THR A 327 -45.81 -8.82 0.26
N VAL A 328 -45.10 -8.10 1.16
CA VAL A 328 -43.90 -7.32 0.77
C VAL A 328 -42.60 -7.78 1.46
N SER A 329 -42.69 -8.51 2.59
CA SER A 329 -41.53 -9.02 3.35
C SER A 329 -40.88 -10.27 2.74
N ASP A 330 -41.63 -11.09 2.01
CA ASP A 330 -41.17 -12.42 1.56
C ASP A 330 -40.07 -12.37 0.50
N ASP A 331 -40.14 -11.45 -0.48
CA ASP A 331 -39.11 -11.33 -1.53
C ASP A 331 -37.76 -10.90 -0.94
N ARG A 332 -37.76 -9.97 0.02
CA ARG A 332 -36.51 -9.47 0.63
C ARG A 332 -35.80 -10.53 1.46
N ILE A 333 -36.52 -11.31 2.26
CA ILE A 333 -35.91 -12.41 3.04
C ILE A 333 -35.37 -13.50 2.10
N GLN A 334 -36.08 -13.78 0.99
CA GLN A 334 -35.58 -14.69 -0.03
C GLN A 334 -34.28 -14.17 -0.67
N ARG A 335 -34.17 -12.86 -0.91
CA ARG A 335 -32.94 -12.22 -1.43
C ARG A 335 -31.80 -12.23 -0.41
N VAL A 336 -32.08 -12.12 0.90
CA VAL A 336 -31.07 -12.32 1.96
C VAL A 336 -30.48 -13.71 1.91
N TRP A 337 -31.34 -14.75 1.82
CA TRP A 337 -30.89 -16.13 1.65
C TRP A 337 -30.02 -16.27 0.40
N ALA A 338 -30.51 -15.79 -0.76
CA ALA A 338 -29.78 -15.88 -2.01
C ALA A 338 -28.42 -15.18 -1.96
N TYR A 339 -28.36 -13.97 -1.39
CA TYR A 339 -27.13 -13.21 -1.20
C TYR A 339 -26.11 -13.99 -0.36
N LEU A 340 -26.54 -14.53 0.80
CA LEU A 340 -25.67 -15.31 1.69
C LEU A 340 -25.17 -16.59 1.04
N THR A 341 -26.07 -17.34 0.38
CA THR A 341 -25.72 -18.59 -0.30
C THR A 341 -24.74 -18.33 -1.44
N VAL A 342 -24.99 -17.34 -2.30
CA VAL A 342 -24.07 -16.98 -3.40
C VAL A 342 -22.70 -16.59 -2.84
N LYS A 343 -22.66 -15.78 -1.77
CA LYS A 343 -21.40 -15.37 -1.15
C LYS A 343 -20.61 -16.55 -0.58
N GLN A 344 -21.28 -17.47 0.12
CA GLN A 344 -20.65 -18.68 0.64
C GLN A 344 -20.15 -19.61 -0.48
N LEU A 345 -20.87 -19.73 -1.59
CA LEU A 345 -20.43 -20.50 -2.74
C LEU A 345 -19.17 -19.89 -3.38
N LEU A 346 -19.12 -18.56 -3.55
CA LEU A 346 -17.95 -17.85 -4.06
C LEU A 346 -16.74 -17.96 -3.11
N GLU A 347 -16.94 -17.93 -1.79
CA GLU A 347 -15.87 -18.14 -0.81
C GLU A 347 -15.37 -19.59 -0.82
N LYS A 348 -16.28 -20.56 -0.93
CA LYS A 348 -15.96 -21.99 -1.01
C LYS A 348 -15.20 -22.35 -2.30
N GLU A 349 -15.53 -21.71 -3.41
CA GLU A 349 -14.83 -21.88 -4.69
C GLU A 349 -13.32 -21.63 -4.57
N LEU A 350 -12.90 -20.67 -3.73
CA LEU A 350 -11.48 -20.34 -3.51
C LEU A 350 -10.70 -21.44 -2.78
N GLN A 351 -11.39 -22.37 -2.10
CA GLN A 351 -10.79 -23.44 -1.29
C GLN A 351 -10.81 -24.81 -1.99
N LEU A 352 -11.49 -24.93 -3.14
CA LEU A 352 -11.71 -26.19 -3.84
C LEU A 352 -10.86 -26.30 -5.12
N SER A 353 -10.57 -27.54 -5.53
CA SER A 353 -9.90 -27.87 -6.79
C SER A 353 -10.62 -29.02 -7.53
N GLY A 354 -10.47 -29.09 -8.86
CA GLY A 354 -11.07 -30.14 -9.68
C GLY A 354 -12.61 -30.09 -9.78
N SER A 355 -13.25 -31.27 -9.88
CA SER A 355 -14.68 -31.38 -10.20
C SER A 355 -15.66 -30.79 -9.17
N GLU A 356 -15.24 -30.65 -7.91
CA GLU A 356 -16.06 -30.03 -6.87
C GLU A 356 -16.17 -28.52 -7.06
N LYS A 357 -15.10 -27.89 -7.54
CA LYS A 357 -15.09 -26.47 -7.90
C LYS A 357 -16.10 -26.18 -9.02
N ASP A 358 -16.12 -26.99 -10.07
CA ASP A 358 -17.04 -26.83 -11.20
C ASP A 358 -18.52 -26.90 -10.79
N LYS A 359 -18.85 -27.76 -9.81
CA LYS A 359 -20.22 -27.87 -9.28
C LYS A 359 -20.61 -26.61 -8.51
N VAL A 360 -19.71 -26.10 -7.67
CA VAL A 360 -19.93 -24.87 -6.89
C VAL A 360 -20.04 -23.66 -7.81
N GLU A 361 -19.22 -23.57 -8.84
CA GLU A 361 -19.25 -22.49 -9.84
C GLU A 361 -20.58 -22.46 -10.60
N LYS A 362 -21.06 -23.63 -11.08
CA LYS A 362 -22.35 -23.73 -11.78
C LYS A 362 -23.52 -23.32 -10.90
N GLU A 363 -23.50 -23.70 -9.62
CA GLU A 363 -24.56 -23.34 -8.68
C GLU A 363 -24.52 -21.85 -8.31
N ALA A 364 -23.33 -21.28 -8.10
CA ALA A 364 -23.14 -19.85 -7.88
C ALA A 364 -23.65 -19.04 -9.08
N LEU A 365 -23.32 -19.47 -10.30
CA LEU A 365 -23.82 -18.88 -11.55
C LEU A 365 -25.35 -18.95 -11.64
N ARG A 366 -25.95 -20.12 -11.39
CA ARG A 366 -27.39 -20.33 -11.44
C ARG A 366 -28.16 -19.42 -10.49
N LEU A 367 -27.71 -19.31 -9.23
CA LEU A 367 -28.32 -18.43 -8.23
C LEU A 367 -28.09 -16.95 -8.57
N SER A 368 -26.88 -16.58 -9.01
CA SER A 368 -26.58 -15.21 -9.44
C SER A 368 -27.51 -14.75 -10.57
N LEU A 369 -27.76 -15.60 -11.57
CA LEU A 369 -28.71 -15.31 -12.66
C LEU A 369 -30.15 -15.23 -12.16
N LYS A 370 -30.60 -16.17 -11.31
CA LYS A 370 -31.96 -16.20 -10.78
C LYS A 370 -32.33 -14.92 -10.02
N TYR A 371 -31.41 -14.41 -9.21
CA TYR A 371 -31.64 -13.21 -8.39
C TYR A 371 -31.07 -11.93 -9.00
N SER A 372 -30.54 -12.02 -10.23
CA SER A 372 -29.91 -10.91 -10.98
C SER A 372 -28.77 -10.22 -10.22
N PHE A 373 -27.95 -10.98 -9.49
CA PHE A 373 -26.75 -10.45 -8.85
C PHE A 373 -25.59 -10.43 -9.83
N VAL A 374 -24.91 -9.29 -9.95
CA VAL A 374 -23.61 -9.20 -10.62
C VAL A 374 -22.53 -9.72 -9.67
N THR A 375 -21.86 -10.79 -10.10
CA THR A 375 -20.86 -11.55 -9.35
C THR A 375 -19.65 -11.85 -10.25
N PRO A 376 -18.54 -12.43 -9.75
CA PRO A 376 -17.39 -12.77 -10.60
C PRO A 376 -17.71 -13.63 -11.85
N HIS A 377 -18.81 -14.41 -11.79
CA HIS A 377 -19.30 -15.32 -12.84
C HIS A 377 -20.38 -14.73 -13.75
N THR A 378 -20.93 -13.57 -13.41
CA THR A 378 -21.98 -12.91 -14.18
C THR A 378 -21.57 -11.49 -14.56
N SER A 379 -22.26 -10.91 -15.52
CA SER A 379 -22.05 -9.53 -15.92
C SER A 379 -23.38 -8.95 -16.39
N MET A 380 -23.58 -7.67 -16.17
CA MET A 380 -24.79 -6.98 -16.62
C MET A 380 -24.51 -6.29 -17.95
N VAL A 381 -25.38 -6.51 -18.93
CA VAL A 381 -25.29 -5.87 -20.24
C VAL A 381 -26.53 -5.03 -20.48
N VAL A 382 -26.34 -3.80 -20.95
CA VAL A 382 -27.40 -2.88 -21.37
C VAL A 382 -27.30 -2.72 -22.87
N THR A 383 -28.39 -2.98 -23.59
CA THR A 383 -28.46 -2.82 -25.06
C THR A 383 -29.77 -2.17 -25.47
N LYS A 384 -29.78 -1.47 -26.61
CA LYS A 384 -31.01 -0.97 -27.23
C LYS A 384 -31.97 -2.13 -27.58
N PRO A 385 -33.27 -2.07 -27.22
CA PRO A 385 -34.25 -3.06 -27.66
C PRO A 385 -34.40 -3.04 -29.20
N GLN A 386 -34.57 -4.21 -29.82
CA GLN A 386 -34.81 -4.28 -31.27
C GLN A 386 -36.26 -3.88 -31.59
N GLY A 387 -36.45 -2.82 -32.39
CA GLY A 387 -37.77 -2.48 -32.95
C GLY A 387 -38.24 -1.02 -32.84
N GLU A 388 -37.55 -0.14 -32.11
CA GLU A 388 -37.96 1.28 -31.96
C GLU A 388 -36.97 2.25 -32.63
N ASN A 389 -37.50 3.07 -33.55
CA ASN A 389 -36.80 4.23 -34.12
C ASN A 389 -36.86 5.38 -33.10
N THR A 390 -35.78 5.57 -32.37
CA THR A 390 -35.57 6.70 -31.44
C THR A 390 -34.21 7.33 -31.66
N ASP A 391 -34.13 8.65 -31.44
CA ASP A 391 -33.00 9.57 -31.67
C ASP A 391 -31.77 9.36 -30.75
N VAL A 392 -31.57 8.14 -30.24
CA VAL A 392 -30.34 7.81 -29.50
C VAL A 392 -29.21 7.64 -30.52
N LEU A 393 -28.29 8.62 -30.54
CA LEU A 393 -27.15 8.59 -31.44
C LEU A 393 -26.30 7.34 -31.20
N HIS A 394 -26.02 6.68 -32.31
CA HIS A 394 -25.11 5.55 -32.40
C HIS A 394 -23.67 5.96 -32.14
N LYS A 395 -22.92 5.14 -31.41
CA LYS A 395 -21.47 5.29 -31.32
C LYS A 395 -20.89 5.15 -32.74
N PRO A 396 -20.08 6.10 -33.25
CA PRO A 396 -19.48 5.99 -34.57
C PRO A 396 -18.69 4.68 -34.70
N LYS A 397 -18.85 3.97 -35.83
CA LYS A 397 -18.02 2.81 -36.15
C LYS A 397 -16.57 3.27 -36.37
N GLU A 398 -15.62 2.66 -35.67
CA GLU A 398 -14.20 2.74 -36.05
C GLU A 398 -14.02 2.15 -37.46
N GLY A 399 -13.26 2.86 -38.30
CA GLY A 399 -13.29 2.76 -39.76
C GLY A 399 -12.99 1.38 -40.34
N GLU A 400 -13.70 1.07 -41.42
CA GLU A 400 -13.55 -0.14 -42.22
C GLU A 400 -13.12 0.25 -43.65
N LYS A 401 -12.16 -0.50 -44.23
CA LYS A 401 -11.89 -0.60 -45.68
C LYS A 401 -10.97 -1.81 -45.98
N PRO A 402 -10.95 -2.33 -47.23
CA PRO A 402 -11.68 -3.52 -47.65
C PRO A 402 -10.78 -4.71 -48.05
N ASP A 403 -11.36 -5.92 -48.09
CA ASP A 403 -10.78 -7.14 -48.67
C ASP A 403 -10.77 -7.06 -50.22
N PRO A 404 -9.79 -7.67 -50.94
CA PRO A 404 -10.04 -9.03 -51.45
C PRO A 404 -8.82 -9.98 -51.67
N ALA A 405 -9.10 -11.29 -51.52
CA ALA A 405 -8.77 -12.43 -52.40
C ALA A 405 -7.52 -13.34 -52.15
N ARG A 406 -7.84 -14.56 -51.64
CA ARG A 406 -7.64 -15.95 -52.17
C ARG A 406 -6.26 -16.58 -52.44
N HIS A 407 -6.16 -17.83 -51.93
CA HIS A 407 -5.46 -19.08 -52.35
C HIS A 407 -4.44 -19.56 -51.29
N GLY A 408 -4.33 -20.83 -50.88
CA GLY A 408 -4.90 -22.12 -51.27
C GLY A 408 -4.33 -23.22 -50.34
N ALA A 409 -4.97 -24.39 -50.33
CA ALA A 409 -4.80 -25.53 -49.41
C ALA A 409 -3.42 -26.25 -49.42
N SER A 410 -3.05 -26.96 -48.34
CA SER A 410 -3.31 -28.41 -48.17
C SER A 410 -2.44 -29.06 -47.06
N ALA A 411 -3.01 -30.09 -46.43
CA ALA A 411 -2.48 -30.93 -45.37
C ALA A 411 -1.42 -31.95 -45.81
N LEU A 412 -0.64 -32.49 -44.85
CA LEU A 412 -0.40 -33.93 -44.61
C LEU A 412 0.52 -34.17 -43.40
N GLU A 413 0.22 -35.25 -42.69
CA GLU A 413 0.94 -35.88 -41.55
C GLU A 413 1.37 -37.32 -42.03
N PRO A 414 1.98 -38.20 -41.21
CA PRO A 414 3.42 -38.40 -40.91
C PRO A 414 4.00 -39.76 -41.43
N VAL A 415 5.32 -40.01 -41.27
CA VAL A 415 5.95 -41.36 -41.33
C VAL A 415 7.14 -41.47 -40.34
N VAL A 416 7.30 -42.67 -39.76
CA VAL A 416 8.23 -43.13 -38.70
C VAL A 416 9.46 -43.86 -39.28
N TYR A 417 10.63 -43.84 -38.59
CA TYR A 417 11.44 -45.00 -38.09
C TYR A 417 12.93 -44.65 -37.80
N GLU A 418 13.30 -44.86 -36.52
CA GLU A 418 14.47 -45.56 -35.92
C GLU A 418 15.96 -45.21 -36.18
N GLU A 419 16.72 -45.48 -35.11
CA GLU A 419 18.05 -44.99 -34.70
C GLU A 419 19.28 -45.47 -35.51
N LEU A 420 20.38 -44.72 -35.38
CA LEU A 420 21.73 -45.26 -35.21
C LEU A 420 22.64 -44.26 -34.46
N GLN A 421 23.30 -44.76 -33.43
CA GLN A 421 24.17 -44.09 -32.45
C GLN A 421 25.40 -43.39 -33.06
N GLN A 422 25.73 -42.19 -32.54
CA GLN A 422 27.05 -41.73 -32.05
C GLN A 422 27.08 -40.18 -31.97
N THR A 423 27.05 -39.61 -30.76
CA THR A 423 27.27 -38.17 -30.55
C THR A 423 28.73 -37.88 -30.16
N PRO A 424 29.44 -36.97 -30.86
CA PRO A 424 30.75 -36.49 -30.47
C PRO A 424 30.62 -35.28 -29.53
N SER A 425 31.42 -35.24 -28.47
CA SER A 425 31.57 -34.05 -27.62
C SER A 425 32.15 -32.89 -28.44
N ARG A 426 31.39 -31.80 -28.62
CA ARG A 426 31.85 -30.58 -29.32
C ARG A 426 32.50 -29.61 -28.34
N LYS A 427 33.81 -29.40 -28.49
CA LYS A 427 34.53 -28.30 -27.82
C LYS A 427 34.40 -27.00 -28.62
N LEU A 428 33.85 -25.95 -28.02
CA LEU A 428 33.75 -24.60 -28.62
C LEU A 428 34.86 -23.69 -28.05
N LYS A 429 35.67 -23.11 -28.95
CA LYS A 429 36.77 -22.18 -28.63
C LYS A 429 36.38 -20.76 -29.01
N ILE A 430 36.29 -19.84 -28.05
CA ILE A 430 36.17 -18.39 -28.30
C ILE A 430 36.99 -17.61 -27.26
N ASN A 431 37.84 -16.68 -27.71
CA ASN A 431 38.70 -15.80 -26.90
C ASN A 431 39.63 -16.51 -25.88
N ASN A 432 40.42 -17.48 -26.35
CA ASN A 432 41.48 -18.16 -25.58
C ASN A 432 41.05 -18.94 -24.32
N GLN A 433 39.76 -19.26 -24.16
CA GLN A 433 39.29 -20.25 -23.18
C GLN A 433 38.35 -21.26 -23.83
N GLU A 434 38.56 -22.54 -23.53
CA GLU A 434 37.70 -23.66 -23.94
C GLU A 434 36.56 -23.82 -22.93
N ILE A 435 35.32 -23.96 -23.41
CA ILE A 435 34.18 -24.39 -22.60
C ILE A 435 33.66 -25.69 -23.22
N ASP A 436 33.63 -26.75 -22.41
CA ASP A 436 33.07 -28.04 -22.80
C ASP A 436 31.54 -27.97 -22.74
N VAL A 437 30.87 -28.19 -23.88
CA VAL A 437 29.43 -28.41 -23.97
C VAL A 437 29.21 -29.92 -24.01
N THR A 438 28.41 -30.44 -23.07
CA THR A 438 28.11 -31.87 -22.98
C THR A 438 26.62 -32.04 -23.32
N SER A 439 26.32 -32.71 -24.43
CA SER A 439 24.93 -33.03 -24.82
C SER A 439 24.54 -34.39 -24.26
N GLY A 440 23.34 -34.49 -23.66
CA GLY A 440 22.68 -35.78 -23.39
C GLY A 440 22.69 -36.30 -21.95
N TYR A 441 22.59 -35.44 -20.93
CA TYR A 441 22.37 -35.90 -19.54
C TYR A 441 20.94 -35.61 -19.09
N ASP A 442 20.13 -36.67 -18.92
CA ASP A 442 18.72 -36.57 -18.49
C ASP A 442 18.53 -36.74 -16.96
N LYS A 443 19.59 -37.11 -16.21
CA LYS A 443 19.58 -37.34 -14.74
C LYS A 443 20.93 -37.04 -14.09
N GLN A 444 20.96 -36.86 -12.75
CA GLN A 444 22.21 -36.87 -11.98
C GLN A 444 22.94 -38.19 -12.23
N GLU A 445 24.18 -38.14 -12.72
CA GLU A 445 24.92 -39.31 -13.17
C GLU A 445 26.31 -39.38 -12.52
N VAL A 446 26.77 -40.60 -12.27
CA VAL A 446 28.14 -40.90 -11.84
C VAL A 446 28.77 -41.79 -12.89
N ILE A 447 29.91 -41.35 -13.41
CA ILE A 447 30.71 -42.11 -14.36
C ILE A 447 31.91 -42.66 -13.61
N CYS A 448 32.04 -43.98 -13.67
CA CYS A 448 33.14 -44.70 -13.05
C CYS A 448 34.10 -45.24 -14.11
N SER A 449 35.40 -45.11 -13.83
CA SER A 449 36.46 -45.67 -14.66
C SER A 449 36.59 -47.20 -14.52
N GLN A 450 37.46 -47.80 -15.34
CA GLN A 450 37.67 -49.24 -15.36
C GLN A 450 38.18 -49.74 -13.98
N GLY A 451 37.57 -50.82 -13.47
CA GLY A 451 37.89 -51.40 -12.16
C GLY A 451 36.86 -51.09 -11.06
N LEU A 452 35.90 -50.21 -11.32
CA LEU A 452 34.76 -49.93 -10.45
C LEU A 452 33.44 -50.36 -11.12
N SER A 453 32.53 -50.96 -10.35
CA SER A 453 31.18 -51.33 -10.78
C SER A 453 30.12 -50.83 -9.80
N ASP A 454 28.84 -50.87 -10.19
CA ASP A 454 27.68 -50.48 -9.37
C ASP A 454 27.73 -49.08 -8.74
N CYS A 455 28.26 -48.11 -9.48
CA CYS A 455 28.38 -46.73 -9.01
C CYS A 455 27.01 -46.06 -8.87
N THR A 456 26.66 -45.65 -7.65
CA THR A 456 25.37 -45.00 -7.35
C THR A 456 25.57 -43.74 -6.51
N MET A 457 24.88 -42.65 -6.88
CA MET A 457 24.88 -41.39 -6.13
C MET A 457 23.66 -41.31 -5.22
N LYS A 458 23.85 -40.89 -3.97
CA LYS A 458 22.80 -40.65 -2.98
C LYS A 458 22.99 -39.33 -2.26
N ASP A 459 21.89 -38.70 -1.84
CA ASP A 459 21.92 -37.54 -0.97
C ASP A 459 22.27 -37.94 0.47
N GLU A 460 23.20 -37.22 1.10
CA GLU A 460 23.63 -37.47 2.47
C GLU A 460 23.53 -36.20 3.32
N VAL A 461 23.01 -36.33 4.54
CA VAL A 461 22.88 -35.21 5.48
C VAL A 461 24.24 -34.93 6.14
N PRO A 462 24.68 -33.68 6.32
CA PRO A 462 25.94 -33.37 6.98
C PRO A 462 25.84 -33.65 8.50
N LEU A 463 25.93 -34.92 8.91
CA LEU A 463 26.02 -35.33 10.31
C LEU A 463 27.40 -35.91 10.61
N VAL A 464 27.98 -35.43 11.72
CA VAL A 464 29.31 -35.78 12.20
C VAL A 464 29.28 -37.16 12.87
N PHE A 465 29.23 -38.23 12.10
CA PHE A 465 29.56 -39.58 12.61
C PHE A 465 30.37 -40.33 11.54
N GLY A 466 31.65 -40.53 11.84
CA GLY A 466 32.59 -41.20 10.94
C GLY A 466 32.25 -42.67 10.76
N GLY A 467 31.90 -43.04 9.53
CA GLY A 467 32.15 -44.37 9.00
C GLY A 467 33.54 -44.37 8.36
N SER A 468 34.34 -45.39 8.62
CA SER A 468 35.63 -45.56 7.96
C SER A 468 35.41 -45.88 6.48
N ASP A 469 35.45 -44.87 5.62
CA ASP A 469 35.57 -45.09 4.19
C ASP A 469 36.99 -45.59 3.92
N ALA A 470 37.13 -46.83 3.44
CA ALA A 470 38.42 -47.48 3.15
C ALA A 470 39.17 -46.88 1.94
N VAL A 471 38.86 -45.63 1.57
CA VAL A 471 39.25 -44.98 0.31
C VAL A 471 39.85 -43.60 0.58
N GLU A 472 41.06 -43.36 0.06
CA GLU A 472 41.73 -42.07 0.14
C GLU A 472 41.52 -41.28 -1.16
N ILE A 473 40.98 -40.06 -1.07
CA ILE A 473 40.85 -39.14 -2.22
C ILE A 473 42.19 -38.46 -2.48
N ARG A 474 42.69 -38.54 -3.72
CA ARG A 474 43.98 -37.98 -4.17
C ARG A 474 43.85 -36.59 -4.76
N ASN A 475 42.90 -36.40 -5.67
CA ASN A 475 42.59 -35.10 -6.27
C ASN A 475 41.07 -34.91 -6.35
N LEU A 476 40.65 -33.65 -6.26
CA LEU A 476 39.27 -33.20 -6.38
C LEU A 476 39.22 -31.99 -7.31
N THR A 477 38.62 -32.13 -8.48
CA THR A 477 38.61 -31.11 -9.55
C THR A 477 37.18 -30.73 -9.93
N PRO A 478 36.62 -29.67 -9.31
CA PRO A 478 35.30 -29.18 -9.68
C PRO A 478 35.35 -28.21 -10.87
N SER A 479 34.39 -28.33 -11.80
CA SER A 479 34.21 -27.44 -12.95
C SER A 479 32.73 -27.20 -13.25
N PHE A 480 32.40 -26.08 -13.88
CA PHE A 480 31.03 -25.79 -14.35
C PHE A 480 30.91 -26.03 -15.84
N LYS A 481 29.85 -26.73 -16.25
CA LYS A 481 29.47 -26.94 -17.65
C LYS A 481 28.00 -26.58 -17.85
N MET A 482 27.60 -26.34 -19.10
CA MET A 482 26.18 -26.22 -19.45
C MET A 482 25.69 -27.61 -19.87
N CYS A 483 24.67 -28.13 -19.18
CA CYS A 483 23.97 -29.32 -19.64
C CYS A 483 22.81 -28.88 -20.53
N CYS A 484 22.84 -29.32 -21.78
CA CYS A 484 21.80 -29.02 -22.76
C CYS A 484 21.20 -30.33 -23.25
N GLU A 485 19.88 -30.42 -23.23
CA GLU A 485 19.13 -31.45 -23.96
C GLU A 485 18.89 -30.97 -25.40
N ASP A 486 18.61 -31.89 -26.33
CA ASP A 486 18.51 -31.55 -27.76
C ASP A 486 17.42 -30.48 -28.04
N ALA A 487 16.32 -30.51 -27.28
CA ALA A 487 15.16 -29.62 -27.42
C ALA A 487 14.79 -28.80 -26.16
N ALA A 488 15.46 -29.01 -25.01
CA ALA A 488 15.16 -28.35 -23.73
C ALA A 488 16.12 -27.18 -23.45
N PRO A 489 15.77 -26.24 -22.54
CA PRO A 489 16.67 -25.18 -22.15
C PRO A 489 17.92 -25.72 -21.44
N CYS A 490 19.06 -25.10 -21.72
CA CYS A 490 20.34 -25.42 -21.10
C CYS A 490 20.39 -24.93 -19.66
N VAL A 491 20.80 -25.79 -18.73
CA VAL A 491 20.92 -25.48 -17.30
C VAL A 491 22.38 -25.56 -16.82
N LEU A 492 22.66 -24.93 -15.68
CA LEU A 492 23.99 -24.94 -15.06
C LEU A 492 24.27 -26.28 -14.37
N CYS A 493 25.39 -26.91 -14.69
CA CYS A 493 25.84 -28.17 -14.09
C CYS A 493 27.19 -28.03 -13.39
N LEU A 494 27.32 -28.64 -12.21
CA LEU A 494 28.58 -28.80 -11.49
C LEU A 494 29.12 -30.21 -11.75
N VAL A 495 30.27 -30.29 -12.42
CA VAL A 495 30.99 -31.53 -12.68
C VAL A 495 32.15 -31.64 -11.70
N ILE A 496 32.27 -32.76 -11.00
CA ILE A 496 33.32 -33.00 -10.00
C ILE A 496 34.07 -34.27 -10.39
N ASP A 497 35.31 -34.09 -10.84
CA ASP A 497 36.21 -35.19 -11.18
C ASP A 497 37.13 -35.51 -10.00
N THR A 498 37.11 -36.76 -9.54
CA THR A 498 37.83 -37.22 -8.35
C THR A 498 38.70 -38.43 -8.66
N THR A 499 39.94 -38.42 -8.21
CA THR A 499 40.82 -39.61 -8.22
C THR A 499 40.91 -40.20 -6.83
N ILE A 500 40.75 -41.52 -6.72
CA ILE A 500 40.77 -42.26 -5.46
C ILE A 500 41.87 -43.32 -5.46
N SER A 501 42.43 -43.63 -4.29
CA SER A 501 43.40 -44.70 -4.08
C SER A 501 43.00 -45.63 -2.94
N PHE A 502 43.34 -46.90 -3.05
CA PHE A 502 43.02 -47.96 -2.09
C PHE A 502 44.24 -48.29 -1.23
N HIS A 503 44.06 -48.45 0.08
CA HIS A 503 45.09 -49.00 0.97
C HIS A 503 44.90 -50.52 1.09
N PRO A 504 45.92 -51.36 0.83
CA PRO A 504 45.87 -52.75 1.23
C PRO A 504 46.05 -52.81 2.76
N ASP A 505 45.07 -53.36 3.47
CA ASP A 505 45.14 -53.49 4.93
C ASP A 505 46.37 -54.32 5.34
N LYS A 506 47.11 -53.77 6.31
CA LYS A 506 48.13 -54.48 7.07
C LYS A 506 47.46 -55.29 8.17
N ASP A 507 46.90 -56.44 7.85
CA ASP A 507 46.50 -57.46 8.84
C ASP A 507 46.64 -58.86 8.21
N MET A 508 47.85 -59.21 7.76
CA MET A 508 48.26 -60.60 7.47
C MET A 508 49.77 -60.76 7.71
N GLU A 509 50.22 -60.47 8.92
CA GLU A 509 51.39 -61.11 9.51
C GLU A 509 50.94 -61.59 10.89
N ASP A 510 50.26 -62.75 10.95
CA ASP A 510 50.45 -63.75 11.99
C ASP A 510 49.47 -64.94 11.80
N GLU A 511 50.01 -66.13 12.06
CA GLU A 511 49.38 -67.46 12.20
C GLU A 511 49.22 -68.34 10.94
N ASP A 512 50.26 -69.17 10.75
CA ASP A 512 50.15 -70.55 10.27
C ASP A 512 48.93 -71.26 10.90
N HIS A 513 47.99 -71.75 10.09
CA HIS A 513 47.67 -73.19 9.99
C HIS A 513 46.55 -73.49 8.98
N SER A 514 46.92 -74.35 8.03
CA SER A 514 46.11 -75.28 7.20
C SER A 514 44.59 -75.31 7.32
N GLY A 515 43.92 -75.18 6.17
CA GLY A 515 42.58 -75.73 5.95
C GLY A 515 41.90 -75.14 4.72
N HIS A 516 41.71 -75.97 3.70
CA HIS A 516 40.89 -75.73 2.50
C HIS A 516 39.62 -74.91 2.79
N ASP A 517 39.44 -73.81 2.06
CA ASP A 517 38.28 -73.52 1.20
C ASP A 517 38.61 -72.26 0.38
N GLU A 518 38.78 -72.42 -0.94
CA GLU A 518 38.87 -71.31 -1.90
C GLU A 518 37.45 -70.72 -2.07
N GLU A 519 37.09 -69.75 -1.23
CA GLU A 519 35.95 -68.86 -1.49
C GLU A 519 36.44 -67.52 -2.06
N ASP A 520 35.82 -67.11 -3.16
CA ASP A 520 36.03 -65.87 -3.93
C ASP A 520 36.10 -64.61 -3.04
N TYR A 521 37.32 -64.15 -2.73
CA TYR A 521 37.58 -62.80 -2.22
C TYR A 521 38.06 -61.89 -3.35
N SER A 522 37.15 -61.38 -4.19
CA SER A 522 37.53 -60.47 -5.29
C SER A 522 36.80 -59.12 -5.32
N GLU A 523 35.74 -58.92 -4.53
CA GLU A 523 34.91 -57.70 -4.62
C GLU A 523 34.67 -57.08 -3.24
N SER A 524 35.11 -55.82 -3.05
CA SER A 524 34.87 -55.05 -1.83
C SER A 524 34.03 -53.81 -2.12
N LYS A 525 32.99 -53.57 -1.32
CA LYS A 525 32.17 -52.35 -1.42
C LYS A 525 32.83 -51.18 -0.71
N ALA A 526 32.82 -50.02 -1.35
CA ALA A 526 33.37 -48.79 -0.80
C ALA A 526 32.44 -47.60 -1.07
N SER A 527 32.62 -46.53 -0.29
CA SER A 527 31.91 -45.27 -0.50
C SER A 527 32.85 -44.07 -0.36
N LEU A 528 32.44 -42.95 -0.97
CA LEU A 528 33.07 -41.66 -0.77
C LEU A 528 32.01 -40.56 -0.73
N THR A 529 32.23 -39.52 0.09
CA THR A 529 31.29 -38.39 0.22
C THR A 529 31.96 -37.08 -0.18
N VAL A 530 31.30 -36.32 -1.07
CA VAL A 530 31.71 -34.99 -1.52
C VAL A 530 30.59 -33.98 -1.23
N CYS A 531 30.95 -32.85 -0.63
CA CYS A 531 30.03 -31.78 -0.29
C CYS A 531 30.36 -30.50 -1.07
N TYR A 532 29.34 -29.70 -1.38
CA TYR A 532 29.50 -28.36 -1.94
C TYR A 532 28.62 -27.33 -1.22
N SER A 533 29.09 -26.09 -1.14
CA SER A 533 28.34 -24.99 -0.54
C SER A 533 28.68 -23.62 -1.14
N THR A 534 27.74 -22.69 -1.06
CA THR A 534 27.95 -21.25 -1.28
C THR A 534 27.94 -20.55 0.07
N ALA A 535 28.83 -19.59 0.36
CA ALA A 535 28.73 -18.89 1.65
C ALA A 535 27.52 -17.93 1.64
N PRO A 536 26.54 -18.01 2.57
CA PRO A 536 26.48 -18.73 3.86
C PRO A 536 25.45 -19.89 3.91
N THR A 537 25.20 -20.57 2.80
CA THR A 537 24.24 -21.68 2.70
C THR A 537 24.75 -22.96 3.36
N MET A 538 23.81 -23.80 3.80
CA MET A 538 24.10 -25.12 4.38
C MET A 538 24.73 -26.03 3.28
N PRO A 539 25.78 -26.80 3.59
CA PRO A 539 26.42 -27.64 2.59
C PRO A 539 25.52 -28.79 2.14
N THR A 540 25.52 -29.06 0.84
CA THR A 540 24.84 -30.21 0.23
C THR A 540 25.89 -31.29 -0.02
N CYS A 541 25.66 -32.52 0.46
CA CYS A 541 26.60 -33.63 0.33
C CYS A 541 26.02 -34.75 -0.54
N LYS A 542 26.85 -35.29 -1.42
CA LYS A 542 26.57 -36.44 -2.28
C LYS A 542 27.50 -37.58 -1.89
N LYS A 543 26.91 -38.73 -1.55
CA LYS A 543 27.61 -39.98 -1.31
C LYS A 543 27.61 -40.82 -2.57
N VAL A 544 28.75 -41.33 -2.97
CA VAL A 544 28.89 -42.28 -4.08
C VAL A 544 29.30 -43.63 -3.52
N GLU A 545 28.47 -44.63 -3.75
CA GLU A 545 28.71 -46.03 -3.38
C GLU A 545 29.10 -46.82 -4.64
N PHE A 546 30.13 -47.66 -4.54
CA PHE A 546 30.65 -48.46 -5.66
C PHE A 546 31.32 -49.76 -5.18
N THR A 547 31.46 -50.72 -6.09
CA THR A 547 32.13 -52.00 -5.87
C THR A 547 33.50 -51.97 -6.54
N VAL A 548 34.55 -52.41 -5.82
CA VAL A 548 35.93 -52.43 -6.30
C VAL A 548 36.28 -53.84 -6.76
N ASN A 549 36.71 -53.98 -8.01
CA ASN A 549 37.25 -55.23 -8.52
C ASN A 549 38.79 -55.18 -8.50
N HIS A 550 39.39 -55.84 -7.51
CA HIS A 550 40.85 -55.81 -7.29
C HIS A 550 41.66 -56.46 -8.42
N THR A 551 41.07 -57.39 -9.18
CA THR A 551 41.75 -58.06 -10.31
C THR A 551 41.88 -57.17 -11.56
N ALA A 552 41.03 -56.16 -11.70
CA ALA A 552 41.04 -55.22 -12.82
C ALA A 552 41.98 -54.01 -12.61
N LEU A 553 42.43 -53.75 -11.38
CA LEU A 553 43.28 -52.60 -10.98
C LEU A 553 44.80 -52.86 -11.15
N THR A 554 45.19 -53.90 -11.89
CA THR A 554 46.51 -54.57 -11.85
C THR A 554 47.75 -53.78 -12.30
N HIS A 555 47.61 -52.52 -12.73
CA HIS A 555 48.77 -51.67 -13.04
C HIS A 555 48.83 -50.34 -12.27
N HIS A 556 47.74 -49.94 -11.64
CA HIS A 556 47.57 -48.61 -11.07
C HIS A 556 46.57 -48.67 -9.91
N SER A 557 47.02 -48.46 -8.67
CA SER A 557 46.18 -48.44 -7.47
C SER A 557 45.29 -47.18 -7.35
N TYR A 558 44.81 -46.67 -8.49
CA TYR A 558 43.96 -45.49 -8.57
C TYR A 558 42.78 -45.70 -9.51
N ALA A 559 41.65 -45.10 -9.17
CA ALA A 559 40.45 -45.04 -10.01
C ALA A 559 39.92 -43.60 -10.10
N GLU A 560 39.30 -43.28 -11.23
CA GLU A 560 38.64 -42.01 -11.49
C GLU A 560 37.11 -42.14 -11.39
N ILE A 561 36.49 -41.15 -10.75
CA ILE A 561 35.03 -41.01 -10.62
C ILE A 561 34.66 -39.59 -11.02
N SER A 562 33.73 -39.44 -11.97
CA SER A 562 33.17 -38.15 -12.38
C SER A 562 31.71 -38.06 -11.94
N MET A 563 31.36 -36.98 -11.24
CA MET A 563 30.01 -36.72 -10.76
C MET A 563 29.41 -35.53 -11.49
N VAL A 564 28.21 -35.68 -12.06
CA VAL A 564 27.49 -34.59 -12.73
C VAL A 564 26.25 -34.22 -11.91
N ILE A 565 26.26 -33.00 -11.36
CA ILE A 565 25.15 -32.45 -10.57
C ILE A 565 24.45 -31.38 -11.41
N ILE A 566 23.25 -31.71 -11.88
CA ILE A 566 22.35 -30.81 -12.62
C ILE A 566 21.63 -29.91 -11.61
N GLU A 567 21.57 -28.60 -11.90
CA GLU A 567 20.94 -27.57 -11.04
C GLU A 567 21.36 -27.66 -9.56
N PRO A 568 22.66 -27.46 -9.26
CA PRO A 568 23.16 -27.60 -7.90
C PRO A 568 22.48 -26.63 -6.93
N ALA A 569 21.82 -27.18 -5.90
CA ALA A 569 21.07 -26.42 -4.91
C ALA A 569 21.90 -25.25 -4.31
N GLY A 570 21.31 -24.05 -4.30
CA GLY A 570 21.94 -22.85 -3.73
C GLY A 570 23.08 -22.25 -4.56
N VAL A 571 23.28 -22.71 -5.80
CA VAL A 571 24.28 -22.19 -6.74
C VAL A 571 23.57 -21.46 -7.90
N SER A 572 23.98 -20.22 -8.15
CA SER A 572 23.51 -19.40 -9.28
C SER A 572 24.70 -18.93 -10.13
N PHE A 573 24.46 -18.35 -11.31
CA PHE A 573 25.52 -17.75 -12.13
C PHE A 573 26.37 -16.75 -11.31
N SER A 574 27.69 -16.75 -11.54
CA SER A 574 28.69 -16.00 -10.76
C SER A 574 28.84 -16.40 -9.28
N SER A 575 28.15 -17.44 -8.80
CA SER A 575 28.32 -17.94 -7.43
C SER A 575 29.73 -18.51 -7.25
N ARG A 576 30.29 -18.27 -6.06
CA ARG A 576 31.52 -18.93 -5.61
C ARG A 576 31.13 -20.17 -4.82
N VAL A 577 31.47 -21.33 -5.35
CA VAL A 577 31.15 -22.64 -4.75
C VAL A 577 32.41 -23.24 -4.19
N ILE A 578 32.32 -23.74 -2.97
CA ILE A 578 33.38 -24.45 -2.28
C ILE A 578 32.99 -25.93 -2.32
N VAL A 579 33.82 -26.77 -2.92
CA VAL A 579 33.65 -28.23 -2.98
C VAL A 579 34.71 -28.88 -2.10
N TYR A 580 34.33 -29.84 -1.28
CA TYR A 580 35.24 -30.54 -0.37
C TYR A 580 34.83 -31.99 -0.13
N SER A 581 35.80 -32.86 0.16
CA SER A 581 35.56 -34.26 0.51
C SER A 581 35.29 -34.44 2.00
N TYR A 582 34.79 -35.60 2.43
CA TYR A 582 34.78 -36.01 3.84
C TYR A 582 35.58 -37.31 4.04
N PRO A 583 36.52 -37.38 5.00
CA PRO A 583 37.02 -36.29 5.83
C PRO A 583 37.68 -35.16 5.00
N ALA A 584 37.68 -33.93 5.54
CA ALA A 584 37.92 -32.67 4.81
C ALA A 584 39.39 -32.40 4.40
N SER A 585 40.02 -33.38 3.76
CA SER A 585 41.42 -33.31 3.30
C SER A 585 41.60 -32.45 2.04
N HIS A 586 40.59 -32.40 1.17
CA HIS A 586 40.64 -31.66 -0.09
C HIS A 586 39.51 -30.65 -0.16
N ARG A 587 39.84 -29.37 -0.35
CA ARG A 587 38.88 -28.25 -0.45
C ARG A 587 39.27 -27.34 -1.61
N VAL A 588 38.38 -27.23 -2.60
CA VAL A 588 38.62 -26.46 -3.83
C VAL A 588 37.49 -25.48 -4.06
N GLN A 589 37.84 -24.25 -4.44
CA GLN A 589 36.87 -23.21 -4.78
C GLN A 589 36.76 -23.09 -6.30
N VAL A 590 35.55 -23.12 -6.81
CA VAL A 590 35.22 -22.90 -8.23
C VAL A 590 34.18 -21.78 -8.34
N VAL A 591 34.22 -21.04 -9.45
CA VAL A 591 33.30 -19.92 -9.69
C VAL A 591 32.43 -20.26 -10.89
N ALA A 592 31.11 -20.17 -10.72
CA ALA A 592 30.16 -20.34 -11.80
C ALA A 592 30.36 -19.24 -12.86
N PRO A 593 30.16 -19.53 -14.17
CA PRO A 593 30.27 -18.51 -15.21
C PRO A 593 29.29 -17.37 -14.97
N SER A 594 29.63 -16.17 -15.45
CA SER A 594 28.73 -15.03 -15.35
C SER A 594 27.60 -15.13 -16.37
N LEU A 595 26.40 -14.69 -15.99
CA LEU A 595 25.25 -14.70 -16.88
C LEU A 595 25.51 -13.85 -18.14
N ASP A 596 26.25 -12.75 -18.03
CA ASP A 596 26.67 -11.94 -19.19
C ASP A 596 27.60 -12.71 -20.15
N LYS A 597 28.47 -13.60 -19.65
CA LYS A 597 29.35 -14.44 -20.47
C LYS A 597 28.57 -15.56 -21.17
N VAL A 598 27.50 -16.07 -20.54
CA VAL A 598 26.63 -17.12 -21.08
C VAL A 598 25.66 -16.54 -22.12
N CYS A 599 24.99 -15.43 -21.81
CA CYS A 599 24.03 -14.79 -22.70
C CYS A 599 24.66 -14.00 -23.87
N SER A 600 25.99 -13.93 -23.97
CA SER A 600 26.70 -13.34 -25.12
C SER A 600 27.19 -14.38 -26.14
N GLN A 601 26.91 -15.67 -25.88
CA GLN A 601 27.23 -16.80 -26.77
C GLN A 601 26.00 -17.23 -27.59
N GLU A 602 26.18 -18.09 -28.60
CA GLU A 602 25.09 -18.69 -29.42
C GLU A 602 24.04 -19.48 -28.59
N LEU A 603 24.26 -19.64 -27.29
CA LEU A 603 23.36 -20.29 -26.32
C LEU A 603 22.25 -19.36 -25.79
N GLN A 604 22.21 -18.08 -26.22
CA GLN A 604 21.26 -17.07 -25.72
C GLN A 604 19.78 -17.44 -25.88
N GLU A 605 19.42 -18.22 -26.91
CA GLU A 605 18.03 -18.66 -27.15
C GLU A 605 17.65 -19.92 -26.36
N ARG A 606 18.62 -20.60 -25.72
CA ARG A 606 18.40 -21.86 -25.00
C ARG A 606 18.50 -21.72 -23.48
N VAL A 607 18.83 -20.55 -22.94
CA VAL A 607 18.93 -20.32 -21.49
C VAL A 607 17.80 -19.38 -21.07
N GLU A 608 16.88 -19.83 -20.21
CA GLU A 608 15.69 -19.06 -19.84
C GLU A 608 16.03 -17.73 -19.16
N GLU A 609 17.08 -17.68 -18.32
CA GLU A 609 17.53 -16.47 -17.64
C GLU A 609 18.17 -15.43 -18.59
N CYS A 610 18.36 -15.78 -19.87
CA CYS A 610 18.77 -14.84 -20.91
C CYS A 610 17.59 -14.19 -21.66
N ASP A 611 16.36 -14.68 -21.49
CA ASP A 611 15.17 -14.11 -22.15
C ASP A 611 14.81 -12.76 -21.53
N VAL A 612 14.64 -11.73 -22.38
CA VAL A 612 14.33 -10.37 -21.95
C VAL A 612 13.24 -9.76 -22.84
N PRO A 613 12.21 -9.12 -22.26
CA PRO A 613 11.08 -8.63 -23.03
C PRO A 613 11.52 -7.50 -23.96
N LYS A 614 11.25 -7.64 -25.26
CA LYS A 614 11.58 -6.63 -26.28
C LYS A 614 10.40 -5.68 -26.50
N LEU A 615 10.66 -4.38 -26.43
CA LEU A 615 9.66 -3.34 -26.65
C LEU A 615 9.78 -2.77 -28.08
N SER A 616 8.65 -2.68 -28.77
CA SER A 616 8.52 -2.02 -30.08
C SER A 616 7.73 -0.71 -29.95
N SER A 617 8.11 0.32 -30.70
CA SER A 617 7.44 1.62 -30.70
C SER A 617 7.00 1.99 -32.12
N LYS A 618 5.74 2.38 -32.28
CA LYS A 618 5.18 2.86 -33.56
C LYS A 618 4.69 4.29 -33.41
N ILE A 619 5.24 5.20 -34.21
CA ILE A 619 4.80 6.60 -34.25
C ILE A 619 3.51 6.69 -35.06
N ASN A 620 2.43 7.18 -34.43
CA ASN A 620 1.14 7.44 -35.07
C ASN A 620 0.94 8.96 -35.18
N GLN A 621 1.25 9.52 -36.35
CA GLN A 621 1.17 10.97 -36.58
C GLN A 621 -0.28 11.48 -36.64
N GLU A 622 -1.24 10.66 -37.08
CA GLU A 622 -2.66 11.04 -37.17
C GLU A 622 -3.29 11.21 -35.78
N LEU A 623 -2.96 10.32 -34.84
CA LEU A 623 -3.44 10.37 -33.46
C LEU A 623 -2.53 11.21 -32.54
N ASN A 624 -1.47 11.82 -33.08
CA ASN A 624 -0.49 12.62 -32.34
C ASN A 624 0.10 11.88 -31.11
N GLN A 625 0.36 10.57 -31.24
CA GLN A 625 0.87 9.71 -30.17
C GLN A 625 1.82 8.62 -30.68
N VAL A 626 2.62 8.06 -29.80
CA VAL A 626 3.45 6.87 -30.04
C VAL A 626 2.85 5.70 -29.29
N GLU A 627 2.59 4.60 -29.99
CA GLU A 627 2.11 3.34 -29.45
C GLU A 627 3.30 2.43 -29.10
N LEU A 628 3.28 1.88 -27.90
CA LEU A 628 4.25 0.90 -27.40
C LEU A 628 3.59 -0.47 -27.44
N ARG A 629 4.29 -1.46 -27.99
CA ARG A 629 3.82 -2.85 -28.10
C ARG A 629 4.94 -3.80 -27.71
N SER A 630 4.58 -4.94 -27.10
CA SER A 630 5.53 -6.05 -26.96
C SER A 630 5.92 -6.54 -28.36
N ALA A 631 7.19 -6.92 -28.55
CA ALA A 631 7.62 -7.57 -29.79
C ALA A 631 6.90 -8.92 -30.00
N ASP A 632 6.50 -9.58 -28.91
CA ASP A 632 5.69 -10.80 -28.94
C ASP A 632 4.21 -10.44 -28.93
N SER A 633 3.54 -10.69 -30.05
CA SER A 633 2.15 -10.28 -30.31
C SER A 633 1.10 -10.86 -29.35
N ASN A 634 1.49 -11.83 -28.51
CA ASN A 634 0.61 -12.54 -27.57
C ASN A 634 0.82 -12.18 -26.08
N ARG A 635 1.80 -11.34 -25.72
CA ARG A 635 2.06 -10.98 -24.31
C ARG A 635 1.58 -9.56 -23.97
N SER A 636 1.09 -9.37 -22.75
CA SER A 636 0.78 -8.04 -22.18
C SER A 636 2.04 -7.18 -22.13
N LEU A 637 1.87 -5.85 -22.10
CA LEU A 637 3.01 -4.94 -22.00
C LEU A 637 3.85 -5.23 -20.75
N PRO A 638 5.18 -5.41 -20.88
CA PRO A 638 6.06 -5.64 -19.74
C PRO A 638 6.12 -4.38 -18.87
N SER A 639 6.55 -4.55 -17.62
CA SER A 639 6.87 -3.41 -16.76
C SER A 639 7.98 -2.60 -17.40
N MET A 640 7.80 -1.27 -17.51
CA MET A 640 8.74 -0.41 -18.23
C MET A 640 8.93 0.94 -17.57
N CYS A 641 10.02 1.62 -17.96
CA CYS A 641 10.27 3.00 -17.60
C CYS A 641 10.81 3.80 -18.79
N VAL A 642 10.62 5.11 -18.70
CA VAL A 642 11.12 6.10 -19.64
C VAL A 642 12.34 6.79 -19.04
N GLN A 643 13.37 6.99 -19.85
CA GLN A 643 14.53 7.81 -19.49
C GLN A 643 15.01 8.62 -20.69
N TYR A 644 15.68 9.74 -20.43
CA TYR A 644 16.33 10.53 -21.47
C TYR A 644 17.83 10.20 -21.51
N GLU A 645 18.27 9.73 -22.67
CA GLU A 645 19.60 9.17 -22.98
C GLU A 645 19.90 7.82 -22.30
N HIS A 646 21.00 7.18 -22.71
CA HIS A 646 21.32 5.83 -22.26
C HIS A 646 21.60 5.72 -20.76
N ASN A 647 22.10 6.79 -20.15
CA ASN A 647 22.49 6.89 -18.73
C ASN A 647 21.53 7.77 -17.91
N GLY A 648 20.32 8.03 -18.42
CA GLY A 648 19.33 8.84 -17.74
C GLY A 648 18.64 8.12 -16.59
N THR A 649 17.95 8.89 -15.75
CA THR A 649 17.15 8.39 -14.63
C THR A 649 15.85 7.77 -15.15
N CYS A 650 15.65 6.50 -14.83
CA CYS A 650 14.48 5.69 -15.21
C CYS A 650 13.21 6.08 -14.41
N GLN A 651 12.17 6.53 -15.11
CA GLN A 651 10.87 6.91 -14.56
C GLN A 651 9.78 5.91 -14.97
N LYS A 652 9.15 5.26 -13.99
CA LYS A 652 8.15 4.20 -14.24
C LYS A 652 7.01 4.68 -15.15
N TRP A 653 6.68 3.88 -16.17
CA TRP A 653 5.67 4.20 -17.16
C TRP A 653 4.73 3.02 -17.40
N ASN A 654 3.44 3.21 -17.14
CA ASN A 654 2.45 2.13 -17.14
C ASN A 654 1.45 2.23 -18.32
N ARG A 655 1.67 3.15 -19.28
CA ARG A 655 0.73 3.39 -20.39
C ARG A 655 1.27 2.84 -21.71
N ALA A 656 0.39 2.30 -22.53
CA ALA A 656 0.71 1.83 -23.88
C ALA A 656 0.97 2.96 -24.88
N THR A 657 0.67 4.22 -24.52
CA THR A 657 0.78 5.37 -25.43
C THR A 657 1.55 6.52 -24.80
N ILE A 658 2.29 7.25 -25.62
CA ILE A 658 3.03 8.47 -25.26
C ILE A 658 2.62 9.61 -26.21
N PRO A 659 2.21 10.78 -25.71
CA PRO A 659 1.86 11.91 -26.57
C PRO A 659 3.06 12.37 -27.39
N LEU A 660 2.89 12.59 -28.71
CA LEU A 660 3.99 12.86 -29.64
C LEU A 660 4.77 14.13 -29.30
N TYR A 661 4.14 15.15 -28.72
CA TYR A 661 4.79 16.40 -28.28
C TYR A 661 5.82 16.20 -27.14
N SER A 662 5.71 15.09 -26.39
CA SER A 662 6.63 14.76 -25.29
C SER A 662 7.80 13.87 -25.72
N VAL A 663 7.74 13.30 -26.93
CA VAL A 663 8.75 12.38 -27.44
C VAL A 663 9.94 13.17 -27.98
N THR A 664 11.14 12.78 -27.55
CA THR A 664 12.40 13.41 -28.00
C THR A 664 13.36 12.38 -28.60
N PRO A 665 14.32 12.78 -29.44
CA PRO A 665 15.27 11.85 -30.06
C PRO A 665 16.13 11.07 -29.06
N CYS A 666 16.38 11.64 -27.87
CA CYS A 666 17.13 10.99 -26.81
C CYS A 666 16.25 10.11 -25.89
N MET A 667 14.94 10.01 -26.11
CA MET A 667 14.07 9.22 -25.26
C MET A 667 14.33 7.72 -25.45
N CYS A 668 14.56 7.02 -24.34
CA CYS A 668 14.83 5.60 -24.26
C CYS A 668 13.86 4.92 -23.31
N PHE A 669 13.63 3.63 -23.54
CA PHE A 669 12.80 2.75 -22.73
C PHE A 669 13.65 1.67 -22.09
N GLN A 670 13.36 1.33 -20.84
CA GLN A 670 13.80 0.06 -20.25
C GLN A 670 12.57 -0.81 -19.95
N ALA A 671 12.61 -2.10 -20.28
CA ALA A 671 11.52 -3.05 -20.04
C ALA A 671 12.01 -4.31 -19.28
N TRP A 672 11.16 -4.85 -18.42
CA TRP A 672 11.43 -6.05 -17.60
C TRP A 672 10.13 -6.78 -17.20
N GLU A 673 10.23 -8.07 -16.88
CA GLU A 673 9.12 -8.85 -16.30
C GLU A 673 9.11 -8.75 -14.76
N GLU A 674 7.93 -8.62 -14.18
CA GLU A 674 7.74 -8.37 -12.75
C GLU A 674 7.63 -9.70 -12.00
N ASP A 675 8.71 -10.51 -12.05
CA ASP A 675 8.86 -11.71 -11.22
C ASP A 675 10.09 -11.60 -10.30
N ASP A 676 9.89 -12.02 -9.04
CA ASP A 676 10.80 -11.82 -7.92
C ASP A 676 12.06 -12.69 -8.03
N GLN A 677 13.02 -12.26 -8.86
CA GLN A 677 14.48 -12.30 -8.62
C GLN A 677 15.26 -11.88 -9.88
N ARG A 678 15.78 -10.64 -9.87
CA ARG A 678 16.74 -10.09 -10.86
C ARG A 678 16.34 -10.24 -12.34
N SER A 679 15.17 -9.70 -12.71
CA SER A 679 14.80 -9.54 -14.12
C SER A 679 15.75 -8.59 -14.84
N ARG A 680 16.52 -9.12 -15.80
CA ARG A 680 17.40 -8.35 -16.68
C ARG A 680 16.55 -7.36 -17.49
N ARG A 681 16.99 -6.10 -17.56
CA ARG A 681 16.26 -5.05 -18.28
C ARG A 681 16.73 -4.98 -19.72
N SER A 682 15.81 -4.99 -20.68
CA SER A 682 16.12 -4.60 -22.05
C SER A 682 16.10 -3.08 -22.14
N GLN A 683 17.00 -2.48 -22.93
CA GLN A 683 17.01 -1.04 -23.18
C GLN A 683 16.91 -0.77 -24.68
N SER A 684 16.01 0.14 -25.06
CA SER A 684 15.77 0.52 -26.45
C SER A 684 15.63 2.04 -26.58
N CYS A 685 16.33 2.65 -27.53
CA CYS A 685 16.27 4.08 -27.83
C CYS A 685 15.80 4.28 -29.28
N PRO A 686 14.50 4.14 -29.56
CA PRO A 686 14.01 4.02 -30.93
C PRO A 686 13.99 5.34 -31.72
N PHE A 687 14.13 6.49 -31.06
CA PHE A 687 13.92 7.80 -31.69
C PHE A 687 15.19 8.53 -32.13
N VAL A 688 16.37 7.94 -31.95
CA VAL A 688 17.69 8.58 -32.18
C VAL A 688 17.81 9.18 -33.59
N ASN A 689 17.23 8.53 -34.59
CA ASN A 689 17.33 8.94 -36.00
C ASN A 689 16.11 9.76 -36.51
N THR A 690 15.28 10.30 -35.62
CA THR A 690 13.99 10.93 -35.99
C THR A 690 14.06 12.46 -35.94
N ASN A 691 14.59 13.08 -37.01
CA ASN A 691 14.90 14.51 -37.06
C ASN A 691 13.72 15.46 -36.74
N PHE A 692 12.48 15.09 -37.07
CA PHE A 692 11.32 15.97 -36.82
C PHE A 692 11.00 16.13 -35.32
N LEU A 693 11.41 15.18 -34.47
CA LEU A 693 11.22 15.23 -33.02
C LEU A 693 12.19 16.21 -32.33
N GLN A 694 13.19 16.71 -33.05
CA GLN A 694 14.13 17.72 -32.53
C GLN A 694 13.40 18.99 -32.05
N ARG A 695 12.27 19.34 -32.70
CA ARG A 695 11.42 20.48 -32.28
C ARG A 695 10.89 20.34 -30.85
N ASN A 696 10.62 19.11 -30.40
CA ASN A 696 10.12 18.84 -29.05
C ASN A 696 11.19 19.07 -27.98
N VAL A 697 12.47 18.86 -28.33
CA VAL A 697 13.60 19.22 -27.45
C VAL A 697 13.64 20.74 -27.29
N TRP A 698 13.54 21.47 -28.39
CA TRP A 698 13.61 22.92 -28.45
C TRP A 698 12.47 23.63 -27.71
N GLN A 699 11.24 23.12 -27.81
CA GLN A 699 10.08 23.68 -27.12
C GLN A 699 10.12 23.49 -25.60
N ASN A 700 10.89 22.52 -25.12
CA ASN A 700 11.00 22.17 -23.70
C ASN A 700 12.31 22.65 -23.05
N VAL A 701 13.00 23.63 -23.67
CA VAL A 701 14.17 24.29 -23.08
C VAL A 701 13.70 25.42 -22.15
N SER A 702 14.25 25.48 -20.93
CA SER A 702 14.01 26.58 -20.01
C SER A 702 15.31 27.15 -19.46
N VAL A 703 15.34 28.48 -19.30
CA VAL A 703 16.52 29.23 -18.84
C VAL A 703 16.11 30.15 -17.70
N SER A 704 16.90 30.15 -16.63
CA SER A 704 16.72 31.02 -15.46
C SER A 704 18.03 31.73 -15.11
N VAL A 705 17.93 32.98 -14.66
CA VAL A 705 19.07 33.87 -14.40
C VAL A 705 18.97 34.45 -13.00
N ARG A 706 20.08 34.46 -12.25
CA ARG A 706 20.17 35.04 -10.90
C ARG A 706 21.44 35.88 -10.77
N GLN A 707 21.36 36.95 -10.01
CA GLN A 707 22.51 37.81 -9.70
C GLN A 707 23.13 37.39 -8.37
N GLY A 708 24.46 37.47 -8.27
CA GLY A 708 25.21 37.23 -7.03
C GLY A 708 26.43 38.14 -6.93
N GLN A 709 27.15 38.04 -5.82
CA GLN A 709 28.43 38.71 -5.59
C GLN A 709 29.46 37.68 -5.12
N MET A 710 30.69 37.85 -5.58
CA MET A 710 31.84 37.07 -5.11
C MET A 710 32.35 37.58 -3.76
N ILE A 711 33.16 36.75 -3.10
CA ILE A 711 33.79 37.05 -1.80
C ILE A 711 34.71 38.29 -1.88
N ASN A 712 35.30 38.56 -3.04
CA ASN A 712 36.14 39.73 -3.31
C ASN A 712 35.34 41.00 -3.70
N GLY A 713 34.00 40.94 -3.66
CA GLY A 713 33.11 42.07 -3.98
C GLY A 713 32.77 42.25 -5.46
N LEU A 714 33.34 41.41 -6.35
CA LEU A 714 33.02 41.44 -7.78
C LEU A 714 31.62 40.88 -8.06
N SER A 715 31.01 41.39 -9.11
CA SER A 715 29.63 41.05 -9.48
C SER A 715 29.56 39.84 -10.39
N MET A 716 28.58 38.96 -10.18
CA MET A 716 28.46 37.72 -10.94
C MET A 716 27.01 37.40 -11.34
N LEU A 717 26.85 36.77 -12.50
CA LEU A 717 25.56 36.38 -13.07
C LEU A 717 25.48 34.87 -13.24
N TRP A 718 24.62 34.23 -12.46
CA TRP A 718 24.33 32.80 -12.54
C TRP A 718 23.27 32.54 -13.59
N TRP A 719 23.46 31.48 -14.38
CA TRP A 719 22.45 30.99 -15.30
C TRP A 719 22.26 29.47 -15.10
N ASN A 720 21.02 29.04 -15.27
CA ASN A 720 20.62 27.64 -15.19
C ASN A 720 19.72 27.33 -16.39
N LEU A 721 20.18 26.40 -17.23
CA LEU A 721 19.51 25.91 -18.42
C LEU A 721 19.07 24.46 -18.20
N SER A 722 17.82 24.13 -18.52
CA SER A 722 17.32 22.75 -18.49
C SER A 722 16.61 22.34 -19.78
N ALA A 723 16.81 21.09 -20.20
CA ALA A 723 16.25 20.52 -21.41
C ALA A 723 16.12 18.98 -21.31
N PRO A 724 15.22 18.33 -22.09
CA PRO A 724 15.09 16.88 -22.10
C PRO A 724 16.34 16.13 -22.59
N CYS A 725 17.07 16.69 -23.57
CA CYS A 725 18.32 16.12 -24.10
C CYS A 725 19.48 17.10 -23.84
N ARG A 726 20.71 16.60 -23.72
CA ARG A 726 21.90 17.47 -23.65
C ARG A 726 22.03 18.30 -24.93
N LEU A 727 22.31 19.59 -24.76
CA LEU A 727 22.35 20.55 -25.87
C LEU A 727 23.77 21.00 -26.19
N GLU A 728 24.03 21.23 -27.47
CA GLU A 728 25.23 21.92 -27.95
C GLU A 728 24.87 23.37 -28.31
N GLY A 729 25.76 24.31 -28.00
CA GLY A 729 25.49 25.72 -28.22
C GLY A 729 26.35 26.64 -27.36
N GLU A 730 25.95 27.91 -27.32
CA GLU A 730 26.68 28.97 -26.64
C GLU A 730 25.73 29.80 -25.78
N VAL A 731 26.22 30.26 -24.63
CA VAL A 731 25.50 31.15 -23.72
C VAL A 731 26.34 32.39 -23.48
N TRP A 732 25.72 33.57 -23.51
CA TRP A 732 26.40 34.83 -23.23
C TRP A 732 25.50 35.85 -22.55
N PRO A 733 26.09 36.77 -21.76
CA PRO A 733 25.38 37.90 -21.18
C PRO A 733 25.18 39.03 -22.20
N CYS A 734 24.12 39.80 -22.02
CA CYS A 734 23.82 41.01 -22.80
C CYS A 734 23.15 42.09 -21.96
N HIS A 735 23.28 43.33 -22.42
CA HIS A 735 22.60 44.48 -21.82
C HIS A 735 21.31 44.77 -22.59
N LYS A 736 20.20 44.88 -21.87
CA LYS A 736 18.90 45.22 -22.45
C LYS A 736 18.67 46.72 -22.45
N VAL A 737 18.70 47.32 -23.64
CA VAL A 737 18.37 48.74 -23.85
C VAL A 737 17.07 48.87 -24.66
N SER A 738 17.05 48.39 -25.90
CA SER A 738 15.86 48.28 -26.77
C SER A 738 15.84 46.95 -27.52
N SER A 739 17.01 46.51 -28.00
CA SER A 739 17.40 45.14 -28.31
C SER A 739 18.57 44.72 -27.39
N CYS A 740 18.85 43.43 -27.31
CA CYS A 740 19.88 42.86 -26.43
C CYS A 740 21.27 42.99 -27.08
N LYS A 741 22.17 43.79 -26.49
CA LYS A 741 23.54 44.01 -26.99
C LYS A 741 24.53 43.11 -26.25
N GLU A 742 25.16 42.18 -26.96
CA GLU A 742 26.12 41.20 -26.41
C GLU A 742 27.30 41.87 -25.69
N VAL A 743 27.68 41.30 -24.56
CA VAL A 743 28.95 41.60 -23.88
C VAL A 743 30.03 40.67 -24.43
N LYS A 744 30.97 41.24 -25.19
CA LYS A 744 32.04 40.47 -25.84
C LYS A 744 33.00 39.86 -24.80
N GLY A 745 33.45 38.63 -25.05
CA GLY A 745 34.46 37.94 -24.23
C GLY A 745 33.90 36.94 -23.21
N PHE A 746 32.59 36.92 -22.98
CA PHE A 746 31.94 36.08 -21.96
C PHE A 746 31.20 34.87 -22.54
N ARG A 747 31.43 34.48 -23.80
CA ARG A 747 30.76 33.31 -24.39
C ARG A 747 31.22 32.03 -23.71
N GLN A 748 30.27 31.26 -23.20
CA GLN A 748 30.51 29.92 -22.64
C GLN A 748 29.90 28.86 -23.54
N GLN A 749 30.66 27.79 -23.80
CA GLN A 749 30.18 26.65 -24.58
C GLN A 749 29.39 25.66 -23.72
N LEU A 750 28.25 25.20 -24.23
CA LEU A 750 27.43 24.18 -23.59
C LEU A 750 28.04 22.77 -23.67
N THR A 751 29.06 22.56 -24.50
CA THR A 751 29.71 21.26 -24.78
C THR A 751 30.72 20.82 -23.72
N ASN A 752 31.28 21.72 -22.89
CA ASN A 752 32.26 21.37 -21.85
C ASN A 752 31.63 21.46 -20.44
N GLY A 753 31.31 20.33 -19.80
CA GLY A 753 30.91 20.29 -18.37
C GLY A 753 29.90 19.21 -17.98
N THR A 754 29.81 18.95 -16.67
CA THR A 754 28.95 17.96 -16.00
C THR A 754 27.48 18.38 -16.00
N TRP A 755 26.74 17.95 -17.02
CA TRP A 755 25.28 17.99 -16.98
C TRP A 755 24.76 17.12 -15.84
N THR A 756 23.73 17.60 -15.13
CA THR A 756 23.11 16.88 -14.01
C THR A 756 21.62 16.71 -14.28
N GLN A 757 20.99 15.64 -13.80
CA GLN A 757 19.55 15.45 -13.99
C GLN A 757 18.75 15.97 -12.80
N ASN A 758 17.63 16.63 -13.09
CA ASN A 758 16.67 17.01 -12.06
C ASN A 758 15.68 15.86 -11.76
N ARG A 759 14.80 16.05 -10.77
CA ARG A 759 13.77 15.05 -10.39
C ARG A 759 12.80 14.68 -11.52
N LYS A 760 12.67 15.52 -12.55
CA LYS A 760 11.85 15.26 -13.75
C LYS A 760 12.62 14.53 -14.86
N GLY A 761 13.89 14.18 -14.63
CA GLY A 761 14.73 13.48 -15.60
C GLY A 761 15.31 14.39 -16.70
N HIS A 762 15.08 15.71 -16.64
CA HIS A 762 15.68 16.65 -17.61
C HIS A 762 17.13 16.96 -17.24
N TRP A 763 17.96 17.14 -18.25
CA TRP A 763 19.34 17.56 -18.12
C TRP A 763 19.44 19.05 -17.81
N VAL A 764 20.23 19.38 -16.80
CA VAL A 764 20.45 20.72 -16.28
C VAL A 764 21.93 21.07 -16.37
N LYS A 765 22.22 22.25 -16.91
CA LYS A 765 23.55 22.86 -16.92
C LYS A 765 23.50 24.23 -16.26
N MET A 766 24.44 24.45 -15.36
CA MET A 766 24.59 25.71 -14.63
C MET A 766 25.93 26.33 -15.00
N GLY A 767 25.98 27.66 -15.04
CA GLY A 767 27.21 28.40 -15.23
C GLY A 767 27.13 29.78 -14.59
N VAL A 768 28.28 30.43 -14.53
CA VAL A 768 28.46 31.75 -13.92
C VAL A 768 29.27 32.61 -14.86
N PHE A 769 28.83 33.84 -15.06
CA PHE A 769 29.66 34.88 -15.64
C PHE A 769 30.18 35.78 -14.51
N GLU A 770 31.49 35.90 -14.42
CA GLU A 770 32.20 36.63 -13.37
C GLU A 770 32.56 38.03 -13.87
N ASP A 771 32.64 39.02 -12.98
CA ASP A 771 33.05 40.39 -13.30
C ASP A 771 32.17 41.09 -14.38
N ILE A 772 30.85 41.00 -14.23
CA ILE A 772 29.89 41.71 -15.10
C ILE A 772 29.46 43.02 -14.45
N ASP A 773 29.49 44.10 -15.24
CA ASP A 773 28.91 45.38 -14.86
C ASP A 773 27.37 45.30 -14.78
N LEU A 774 26.84 45.39 -13.57
CA LEU A 774 25.42 45.26 -13.26
C LEU A 774 24.63 46.56 -13.43
N GLN A 775 25.29 47.66 -13.79
CA GLN A 775 24.66 48.98 -13.86
C GLN A 775 23.54 49.06 -14.91
N HIS A 776 23.54 48.15 -15.90
CA HIS A 776 22.51 47.98 -16.92
C HIS A 776 21.87 46.59 -16.78
N SER A 777 20.54 46.46 -16.90
CA SER A 777 19.81 45.20 -16.64
C SER A 777 20.49 43.98 -17.29
N PRO A 778 21.16 43.10 -16.51
CA PRO A 778 21.92 42.01 -17.07
C PRO A 778 20.96 40.89 -17.49
N CYS A 779 21.05 40.52 -18.76
CA CYS A 779 20.24 39.46 -19.34
C CYS A 779 21.14 38.39 -19.95
N VAL A 780 20.60 37.19 -20.15
CA VAL A 780 21.32 36.08 -20.79
C VAL A 780 20.63 35.71 -22.09
N MET A 781 21.45 35.46 -23.11
CA MET A 781 21.06 34.85 -24.38
C MET A 781 21.65 33.46 -24.49
N VAL A 782 20.91 32.57 -25.14
CA VAL A 782 21.31 31.18 -25.39
C VAL A 782 21.11 30.88 -26.87
N ASN A 783 22.16 30.42 -27.54
CA ASN A 783 22.07 29.87 -28.88
C ASN A 783 22.23 28.35 -28.81
N VAL A 784 21.23 27.63 -29.30
CA VAL A 784 21.26 26.16 -29.39
C VAL A 784 21.51 25.77 -30.84
N LYS A 785 22.53 24.94 -31.07
CA LYS A 785 22.92 24.47 -32.40
C LYS A 785 21.74 23.77 -33.10
N GLY A 786 21.42 24.21 -34.31
CA GLY A 786 20.34 23.66 -35.13
C GLY A 786 18.95 24.26 -34.90
N MET A 787 18.73 25.08 -33.86
CA MET A 787 17.43 25.68 -33.55
C MET A 787 17.03 26.80 -34.52
N GLY A 788 18.00 27.45 -35.17
CA GLY A 788 17.79 28.49 -36.19
C GLY A 788 17.42 29.88 -35.65
N TYR A 789 17.25 30.02 -34.33
CA TYR A 789 17.03 31.30 -33.63
C TYR A 789 17.61 31.25 -32.21
N GLU A 790 17.85 32.42 -31.63
CA GLU A 790 18.42 32.57 -30.28
C GLU A 790 17.31 32.69 -29.21
N LEU A 791 17.52 32.10 -28.04
CA LEU A 791 16.62 32.15 -26.89
C LEU A 791 17.01 33.30 -25.94
N GLY A 792 16.05 34.17 -25.64
CA GLY A 792 16.21 35.29 -24.71
C GLY A 792 15.64 36.61 -25.27
N PRO A 793 15.87 37.76 -24.60
CA PRO A 793 16.74 37.93 -23.42
C PRO A 793 16.06 37.53 -22.11
N PHE A 794 16.71 36.67 -21.33
CA PHE A 794 16.29 36.31 -19.97
C PHE A 794 16.92 37.26 -18.97
N CYS A 795 16.16 38.23 -18.48
CA CYS A 795 16.67 39.29 -17.61
C CYS A 795 16.35 39.05 -16.14
N TYR A 796 17.28 39.40 -15.27
CA TYR A 796 16.99 39.52 -13.84
C TYR A 796 15.98 40.66 -13.62
N LYS A 797 14.79 40.34 -13.09
CA LYS A 797 13.82 41.33 -12.64
C LYS A 797 14.13 41.65 -11.18
N ASN A 798 14.71 42.82 -10.91
CA ASN A 798 14.77 43.34 -9.56
C ASN A 798 13.36 43.75 -9.14
N THR A 799 12.63 42.85 -8.50
CA THR A 799 11.38 43.21 -7.83
C THR A 799 11.73 43.95 -6.55
N ASP A 800 11.93 45.27 -6.65
CA ASP A 800 11.90 46.21 -5.51
C ASP A 800 10.48 46.32 -4.91
N ARG A 801 9.87 45.17 -4.58
CA ARG A 801 8.72 45.05 -3.70
C ARG A 801 9.12 44.55 -2.31
N TRP A 802 10.38 44.16 -2.11
CA TRP A 802 10.88 43.65 -0.83
C TRP A 802 10.77 44.67 0.30
N ARG A 803 10.85 45.99 0.04
CA ARG A 803 10.70 47.01 1.09
C ARG A 803 9.26 47.13 1.62
N TRP A 804 8.26 46.91 0.77
CA TRP A 804 6.85 46.85 1.16
C TRP A 804 6.49 45.50 1.75
N SER A 805 7.11 44.43 1.25
CA SER A 805 7.01 43.11 1.88
C SER A 805 7.67 43.10 3.25
N VAL A 806 8.77 43.81 3.53
CA VAL A 806 9.39 43.86 4.87
C VAL A 806 8.57 44.70 5.84
N LEU A 807 7.84 45.72 5.38
CA LEU A 807 6.90 46.46 6.23
C LEU A 807 5.63 45.65 6.51
N VAL A 808 5.09 44.96 5.49
CA VAL A 808 3.91 44.09 5.65
C VAL A 808 4.27 42.82 6.41
N VAL A 809 5.42 42.21 6.14
CA VAL A 809 5.98 41.08 6.91
C VAL A 809 6.43 41.58 8.26
N GLY A 810 6.92 42.80 8.42
CA GLY A 810 7.25 43.39 9.71
C GLY A 810 6.01 43.55 10.57
N VAL A 811 4.91 44.08 10.01
CA VAL A 811 3.61 44.19 10.67
C VAL A 811 2.97 42.82 10.90
N MET A 812 3.06 41.91 9.93
CA MET A 812 2.57 40.53 10.08
C MET A 812 3.44 39.72 11.03
N VAL A 813 4.72 39.99 11.16
CA VAL A 813 5.64 39.40 12.14
C VAL A 813 5.40 40.03 13.49
N LEU A 814 5.07 41.31 13.60
CA LEU A 814 4.68 41.92 14.87
C LEU A 814 3.33 41.39 15.33
N VAL A 815 2.36 41.25 14.43
CA VAL A 815 1.05 40.62 14.70
C VAL A 815 1.23 39.13 14.98
N CYS A 816 2.03 38.41 14.20
CA CYS A 816 2.36 37.01 14.48
C CYS A 816 3.21 36.86 15.72
N LEU A 817 4.06 37.81 16.13
CA LEU A 817 4.83 37.78 17.37
C LEU A 817 3.95 38.15 18.55
N THR A 818 2.94 38.99 18.40
CA THR A 818 1.94 39.24 19.45
C THR A 818 0.99 38.06 19.59
N VAL A 819 0.58 37.45 18.48
CA VAL A 819 -0.24 36.23 18.46
C VAL A 819 0.60 35.04 18.89
N LEU A 820 1.89 34.96 18.55
CA LEU A 820 2.84 33.98 19.07
C LEU A 820 3.22 34.28 20.51
N LEU A 821 3.27 35.51 20.99
CA LEU A 821 3.43 35.76 22.43
C LEU A 821 2.17 35.35 23.16
N PHE A 822 0.98 35.57 22.59
CA PHE A 822 -0.28 35.12 23.17
C PHE A 822 -0.42 33.61 23.11
N TYR A 823 -0.02 32.96 22.00
CA TYR A 823 0.04 31.51 21.85
C TYR A 823 1.15 30.91 22.68
N LEU A 824 2.33 31.52 22.80
CA LEU A 824 3.43 31.04 23.62
C LEU A 824 3.13 31.30 25.10
N LEU A 825 2.47 32.38 25.51
CA LEU A 825 2.00 32.53 26.89
C LEU A 825 0.84 31.57 27.20
N HIS A 826 0.05 31.18 26.20
CA HIS A 826 -1.01 30.17 26.35
C HIS A 826 -0.50 28.71 26.21
N ASP A 827 0.57 28.46 25.44
CA ASP A 827 1.21 27.15 25.20
C ASP A 827 2.46 26.91 26.06
N PHE A 828 3.05 27.92 26.72
CA PHE A 828 4.05 27.66 27.77
C PHE A 828 3.39 27.02 29.01
N VAL A 829 2.06 27.01 29.08
CA VAL A 829 1.33 26.17 30.04
C VAL A 829 1.17 24.73 29.53
N LYS A 830 1.30 24.44 28.23
CA LYS A 830 1.22 23.07 27.68
C LYS A 830 1.98 22.91 26.37
N ILE A 831 3.16 22.27 26.43
CA ILE A 831 3.67 21.20 25.52
C ILE A 831 5.20 21.26 25.44
N GLY A 832 5.86 20.52 26.34
CA GLY A 832 7.10 19.83 26.02
C GLY A 832 6.74 18.43 25.49
N ARG A 833 7.32 18.03 24.36
CA ARG A 833 7.09 16.71 23.73
C ARG A 833 7.55 15.61 24.70
N LYS A 834 6.64 14.74 25.17
CA LYS A 834 6.94 13.67 26.15
C LYS A 834 7.19 12.32 25.45
N SER A 835 8.01 11.48 26.08
CA SER A 835 8.59 10.21 25.57
C SER A 835 7.56 9.09 25.31
N HIS A 836 7.99 8.00 24.64
CA HIS A 836 7.15 6.79 24.45
C HIS A 836 7.26 5.86 25.67
N VAL A 837 6.14 5.30 26.14
CA VAL A 837 6.08 4.44 27.33
C VAL A 837 5.44 3.12 26.97
N VAL A 838 6.11 2.00 27.26
CA VAL A 838 5.56 0.66 27.06
C VAL A 838 5.16 0.08 28.41
N LEU A 839 3.86 -0.11 28.66
CA LEU A 839 3.34 -0.65 29.92
C LEU A 839 3.09 -2.15 29.78
N LEU A 840 3.76 -2.95 30.61
CA LEU A 840 3.64 -4.40 30.63
C LEU A 840 2.82 -4.86 31.83
N SER A 841 1.85 -5.71 31.56
CA SER A 841 0.91 -6.22 32.54
C SER A 841 1.51 -7.40 33.30
N PRO A 842 1.13 -7.58 34.58
CA PRO A 842 1.55 -8.71 35.35
C PRO A 842 0.86 -9.99 34.82
N PRO A 843 1.42 -11.18 35.11
CA PRO A 843 0.92 -12.45 34.59
C PRO A 843 -0.46 -12.86 35.15
N ASP A 844 -0.91 -12.20 36.20
CA ASP A 844 -2.14 -12.43 36.95
C ASP A 844 -3.11 -11.26 36.82
N VAL A 845 -3.35 -10.81 35.59
CA VAL A 845 -4.32 -9.74 35.33
C VAL A 845 -5.69 -10.13 35.88
N ASP A 846 -6.08 -9.56 37.01
CA ASP A 846 -7.47 -9.51 37.48
C ASP A 846 -8.13 -8.20 37.00
N ASP A 847 -9.45 -8.12 37.11
CA ASP A 847 -10.23 -6.98 36.61
C ASP A 847 -9.81 -5.66 37.27
N GLY A 848 -9.40 -5.70 38.54
CA GLY A 848 -8.94 -4.52 39.30
C GLY A 848 -7.56 -4.02 38.84
N VAL A 849 -6.63 -4.93 38.60
CA VAL A 849 -5.29 -4.64 38.07
C VAL A 849 -5.38 -4.18 36.62
N SER A 850 -6.24 -4.76 35.79
CA SER A 850 -6.49 -4.30 34.41
C SER A 850 -7.08 -2.88 34.39
N GLU A 851 -8.02 -2.57 35.29
CA GLU A 851 -8.57 -1.21 35.41
C GLU A 851 -7.50 -0.21 35.85
N SER A 852 -6.62 -0.61 36.79
CA SER A 852 -5.50 0.22 37.26
C SER A 852 -4.48 0.51 36.18
N ILE A 853 -4.13 -0.49 35.37
CA ILE A 853 -3.25 -0.39 34.19
C ILE A 853 -3.86 0.51 33.13
N SER A 854 -5.15 0.32 32.83
CA SER A 854 -5.88 1.14 31.85
C SER A 854 -5.98 2.59 32.30
N ARG A 855 -6.22 2.82 33.58
CA ARG A 855 -6.27 4.16 34.18
C ARG A 855 -4.90 4.83 34.14
N LEU A 856 -3.82 4.10 34.44
CA LEU A 856 -2.45 4.61 34.34
C LEU A 856 -2.09 4.96 32.90
N GLY A 857 -2.39 4.07 31.95
CA GLY A 857 -2.18 4.32 30.52
C GLY A 857 -2.94 5.55 30.02
N PHE A 858 -4.20 5.70 30.41
CA PHE A 858 -5.00 6.89 30.10
C PHE A 858 -4.42 8.18 30.71
N LEU A 859 -3.96 8.13 31.97
CA LEU A 859 -3.34 9.27 32.63
C LEU A 859 -2.05 9.71 31.93
N LEU A 860 -1.21 8.76 31.51
CA LEU A 860 0.01 9.02 30.75
C LEU A 860 -0.31 9.65 29.38
N CYS A 861 -1.30 9.11 28.65
CA CYS A 861 -1.78 9.68 27.39
C CYS A 861 -2.32 11.11 27.56
N LYS A 862 -3.15 11.35 28.59
CA LYS A 862 -3.68 12.69 28.91
C LYS A 862 -2.57 13.69 29.23
N GLN A 863 -1.46 13.20 29.78
CA GLN A 863 -0.28 13.99 30.10
C GLN A 863 0.66 14.19 28.90
N GLY A 864 0.33 13.66 27.72
CA GLY A 864 1.07 13.87 26.47
C GLY A 864 2.15 12.85 26.14
N PHE A 865 2.25 11.74 26.88
CA PHE A 865 3.12 10.60 26.53
C PHE A 865 2.45 9.74 25.46
N THR A 866 3.25 9.13 24.59
CA THR A 866 2.76 8.09 23.67
C THR A 866 2.84 6.75 24.39
N VAL A 867 1.72 6.05 24.60
CA VAL A 867 1.70 4.84 25.44
C VAL A 867 1.31 3.61 24.62
N SER A 868 2.12 2.56 24.70
CA SER A 868 1.79 1.21 24.23
C SER A 868 1.55 0.32 25.44
N VAL A 869 0.44 -0.43 25.46
CA VAL A 869 0.14 -1.38 26.54
C VAL A 869 0.14 -2.77 25.94
N ASP A 870 0.69 -3.76 26.62
CA ASP A 870 0.67 -5.15 26.15
C ASP A 870 -0.75 -5.72 26.04
N GLN A 871 -1.66 -5.38 26.97
CA GLN A 871 -3.09 -5.66 26.83
C GLN A 871 -3.60 -5.04 25.51
N TRP A 872 -3.24 -3.78 25.24
CA TRP A 872 -3.31 -2.97 23.99
C TRP A 872 -3.12 -3.66 22.63
N SER A 873 -2.37 -4.76 22.60
CA SER A 873 -1.81 -5.28 21.35
C SER A 873 -1.91 -6.80 21.19
N ARG A 874 -2.90 -7.45 21.82
CA ARG A 874 -3.11 -8.91 21.71
C ARG A 874 -3.22 -9.41 20.27
N LYS A 875 -3.85 -8.66 19.36
CA LYS A 875 -3.94 -9.03 17.94
C LYS A 875 -2.56 -9.15 17.29
N GLU A 876 -1.69 -8.18 17.55
CA GLU A 876 -0.32 -8.18 17.02
C GLU A 876 0.52 -9.29 17.66
N GLN A 877 0.37 -9.50 18.97
CA GLN A 877 1.03 -10.59 19.71
C GLN A 877 0.60 -11.98 19.23
N CYS A 878 -0.66 -12.20 18.85
CA CYS A 878 -1.11 -13.48 18.28
C CYS A 878 -0.50 -13.77 16.91
N THR A 879 -0.21 -12.73 16.10
CA THR A 879 0.48 -12.88 14.82
C THR A 879 2.00 -13.03 14.93
N LEU A 880 2.63 -12.31 15.86
CA LEU A 880 4.10 -12.21 15.95
C LEU A 880 4.70 -13.06 17.06
N GLY A 881 3.93 -13.45 18.06
CA GLY A 881 4.40 -14.02 19.32
C GLY A 881 4.81 -12.97 20.36
N PRO A 882 4.86 -13.31 21.67
CA PRO A 882 5.15 -12.35 22.75
C PRO A 882 6.52 -11.68 22.65
N LEU A 883 7.56 -12.44 22.32
CA LEU A 883 8.94 -11.96 22.25
C LEU A 883 9.18 -11.08 21.01
N PRO A 884 8.81 -11.47 19.77
CA PRO A 884 8.98 -10.60 18.60
C PRO A 884 8.16 -9.31 18.69
N TRP A 885 6.97 -9.35 19.29
CA TRP A 885 6.19 -8.14 19.56
C TRP A 885 6.91 -7.18 20.51
N LEU A 886 7.44 -7.70 21.63
CA LEU A 886 8.17 -6.88 22.62
C LEU A 886 9.44 -6.27 21.99
N HIS A 887 10.16 -7.01 21.15
CA HIS A 887 11.30 -6.48 20.39
C HIS A 887 10.91 -5.35 19.43
N SER A 888 9.76 -5.45 18.77
CA SER A 888 9.25 -4.37 17.91
C SER A 888 9.02 -3.08 18.70
N LYS A 889 8.45 -3.17 19.90
CA LYS A 889 8.23 -1.99 20.76
C LYS A 889 9.51 -1.42 21.34
N LEU A 890 10.49 -2.26 21.63
CA LEU A 890 11.83 -1.82 22.03
C LEU A 890 12.59 -1.11 20.90
N LEU A 891 12.36 -1.46 19.63
CA LEU A 891 12.93 -0.73 18.48
C LEU A 891 12.30 0.65 18.31
N GLU A 892 10.98 0.77 18.51
CA GLU A 892 10.27 2.06 18.51
C GLU A 892 10.83 2.99 19.62
N LEU A 893 11.07 2.44 20.82
CA LEU A 893 11.68 3.16 21.94
C LEU A 893 13.08 3.71 21.62
N ASN A 894 13.91 2.96 20.89
CA ASN A 894 15.25 3.41 20.48
C ASN A 894 15.21 4.61 19.52
N SER A 895 14.10 4.83 18.80
CA SER A 895 13.94 5.93 17.84
C SER A 895 13.29 7.19 18.43
N GLN A 896 12.45 7.04 19.45
CA GLN A 896 11.63 8.14 20.00
C GLN A 896 12.02 8.56 21.44
N GLY A 897 12.89 7.78 22.11
CA GLY A 897 13.21 7.97 23.52
C GLY A 897 12.06 7.53 24.43
N GLY A 898 12.33 6.65 25.39
CA GLY A 898 11.28 6.07 26.22
C GLY A 898 11.73 4.91 27.10
N ARG A 899 10.83 4.43 27.97
CA ARG A 899 11.08 3.31 28.88
C ARG A 899 9.93 2.31 28.92
N VAL A 900 10.27 1.08 29.29
CA VAL A 900 9.32 0.01 29.58
C VAL A 900 8.99 0.04 31.07
N VAL A 901 7.71 0.03 31.41
CA VAL A 901 7.20 0.02 32.78
C VAL A 901 6.57 -1.34 33.05
N LEU A 902 7.14 -2.11 33.97
CA LEU A 902 6.63 -3.39 34.44
C LEU A 902 5.77 -3.17 35.69
N VAL A 903 4.51 -3.61 35.62
CA VAL A 903 3.61 -3.60 36.77
C VAL A 903 3.81 -4.87 37.59
N LEU A 904 3.99 -4.70 38.91
CA LEU A 904 4.29 -5.77 39.85
C LEU A 904 3.11 -6.04 40.80
N THR A 905 2.71 -7.30 40.84
CA THR A 905 1.78 -7.91 41.80
C THR A 905 2.51 -8.97 42.64
N SER A 906 1.86 -9.52 43.67
CA SER A 906 2.43 -10.63 44.45
C SER A 906 2.74 -11.85 43.57
N LYS A 907 1.84 -12.22 42.64
CA LYS A 907 2.08 -13.35 41.73
C LYS A 907 3.12 -13.01 40.65
N ALA A 908 3.24 -11.76 40.22
CA ALA A 908 4.32 -11.33 39.32
C ALA A 908 5.69 -11.56 39.96
N LEU A 909 5.84 -11.23 41.25
CA LEU A 909 7.07 -11.50 42.00
C LEU A 909 7.34 -13.00 42.12
N GLU A 910 6.33 -13.80 42.49
CA GLU A 910 6.48 -15.26 42.58
C GLU A 910 6.88 -15.90 41.25
N ARG A 911 6.29 -15.46 40.13
CA ARG A 911 6.69 -15.93 38.80
C ARG A 911 8.11 -15.52 38.44
N ALA A 912 8.55 -14.31 38.81
CA ALA A 912 9.91 -13.86 38.56
C ALA A 912 10.95 -14.65 39.38
N GLU A 913 10.63 -14.99 40.64
CA GLU A 913 11.47 -15.86 41.47
C GLU A 913 11.53 -17.28 40.90
N GLU A 914 10.39 -17.83 40.50
CA GLU A 914 10.30 -19.17 39.90
C GLU A 914 11.12 -19.25 38.62
N TRP A 915 11.01 -18.24 37.75
CA TRP A 915 11.80 -18.14 36.53
C TRP A 915 13.30 -18.07 36.82
N THR A 916 13.70 -17.27 37.81
CA THR A 916 15.11 -17.13 38.21
C THR A 916 15.66 -18.46 38.75
N ARG A 917 14.86 -19.20 39.51
CA ARG A 917 15.19 -20.53 40.02
C ARG A 917 15.33 -21.55 38.89
N GLN A 918 14.37 -21.57 37.95
CA GLN A 918 14.41 -22.46 36.78
C GLN A 918 15.63 -22.19 35.89
N GLN A 919 16.00 -20.92 35.67
CA GLN A 919 17.21 -20.58 34.90
C GLN A 919 18.50 -21.01 35.62
N LYS A 920 18.59 -20.89 36.95
CA LYS A 920 19.74 -21.39 37.73
C LYS A 920 19.86 -22.93 37.65
N GLU A 921 18.75 -23.65 37.53
CA GLU A 921 18.73 -25.12 37.37
C GLU A 921 19.01 -25.58 35.92
N ILE A 922 18.54 -24.83 34.90
CA ILE A 922 18.82 -25.09 33.47
C ILE A 922 20.30 -24.94 33.15
N VAL A 923 21.00 -23.98 33.78
CA VAL A 923 22.46 -23.83 33.63
C VAL A 923 23.23 -25.01 34.25
N LYS A 924 22.62 -25.79 35.15
CA LYS A 924 23.24 -26.95 35.81
C LYS A 924 22.89 -28.31 35.19
N THR A 925 21.75 -28.43 34.51
CA THR A 925 21.30 -29.70 33.92
C THR A 925 21.10 -29.55 32.42
N LYS A 926 22.01 -30.15 31.63
CA LYS A 926 21.82 -30.30 30.19
C LYS A 926 20.74 -31.35 29.94
N GLY A 927 19.59 -30.88 29.49
CA GLY A 927 18.61 -31.70 28.77
C GLY A 927 17.55 -32.33 29.65
N GLU A 928 16.40 -31.66 29.76
CA GLU A 928 15.10 -32.32 29.72
C GLU A 928 14.02 -31.32 29.30
N ASP A 929 13.08 -31.82 28.50
CA ASP A 929 12.05 -31.08 27.77
C ASP A 929 11.06 -30.41 28.73
N ARG A 930 11.16 -29.08 28.90
CA ARG A 930 10.18 -28.26 29.63
C ARG A 930 9.86 -27.00 28.84
N GLY A 931 8.57 -26.65 28.86
CA GLY A 931 7.90 -25.73 27.93
C GLY A 931 8.59 -24.41 27.63
N SER A 932 8.24 -23.86 26.45
CA SER A 932 8.80 -22.63 25.86
C SER A 932 8.98 -21.50 26.89
N PRO A 933 10.17 -20.89 27.00
CA PRO A 933 10.47 -19.82 27.96
C PRO A 933 9.76 -18.48 27.65
N TYR A 934 8.91 -18.44 26.62
CA TYR A 934 8.22 -17.25 26.12
C TYR A 934 6.69 -17.45 26.10
N SER A 935 6.14 -18.06 27.15
CA SER A 935 4.70 -18.34 27.26
C SER A 935 3.84 -17.07 27.25
N ASP A 936 4.35 -15.94 27.76
CA ASP A 936 3.68 -14.64 27.75
C ASP A 936 4.69 -13.47 27.68
N VAL A 937 4.16 -12.26 27.48
CA VAL A 937 4.97 -11.03 27.32
C VAL A 937 5.72 -10.69 28.62
N PHE A 938 5.15 -10.99 29.78
CA PHE A 938 5.79 -10.77 31.06
C PHE A 938 7.04 -11.66 31.19
N MET A 939 6.92 -12.96 30.89
CA MET A 939 8.04 -13.91 30.89
C MET A 939 9.11 -13.54 29.84
N ALA A 940 8.69 -13.10 28.65
CA ALA A 940 9.60 -12.58 27.64
C ALA A 940 10.37 -11.34 28.11
N SER A 941 9.74 -10.47 28.91
CA SER A 941 10.39 -9.28 29.47
C SER A 941 11.47 -9.62 30.50
N LEU A 942 11.28 -10.67 31.31
CA LEU A 942 12.28 -11.13 32.29
C LEU A 942 13.56 -11.61 31.60
N CYS A 943 13.44 -12.33 30.48
CA CYS A 943 14.57 -12.73 29.64
C CYS A 943 15.38 -11.52 29.15
N LEU A 944 14.69 -10.46 28.71
CA LEU A 944 15.34 -9.24 28.22
C LEU A 944 15.99 -8.42 29.33
N ILE A 945 15.34 -8.34 30.49
CA ILE A 945 15.90 -7.69 31.68
C ILE A 945 17.19 -8.40 32.10
N GLN A 946 17.22 -9.74 32.09
CA GLN A 946 18.42 -10.51 32.42
C GLN A 946 19.56 -10.21 31.43
N ALA A 947 19.27 -10.17 30.13
CA ALA A 947 20.24 -9.85 29.11
C ALA A 947 20.79 -8.41 29.25
N ASP A 948 19.91 -7.42 29.45
CA ASP A 948 20.30 -6.01 29.61
C ASP A 948 21.00 -5.75 30.94
N LYS A 949 20.76 -6.58 31.97
CA LYS A 949 21.46 -6.52 33.26
C LYS A 949 22.91 -6.95 33.14
N GLN A 950 23.21 -7.99 32.34
CA GLN A 950 24.60 -8.37 32.04
C GLN A 950 25.37 -7.27 31.29
N LEU A 951 24.66 -6.41 30.57
CA LEU A 951 25.22 -5.29 29.82
C LEU A 951 25.23 -3.97 30.60
N GLY A 952 24.74 -3.96 31.86
CA GLY A 952 24.67 -2.76 32.70
C GLY A 952 23.63 -1.71 32.27
N ARG A 953 22.72 -2.05 31.35
CA ARG A 953 21.76 -1.11 30.73
C ARG A 953 20.30 -1.29 31.17
N ALA A 954 20.02 -2.26 32.04
CA ALA A 954 18.64 -2.59 32.43
C ALA A 954 17.89 -1.40 33.07
N GLY A 955 18.54 -0.63 33.96
CA GLY A 955 17.92 0.51 34.66
C GLY A 955 17.60 1.71 33.76
N GLU A 956 18.22 1.80 32.59
CA GLU A 956 17.96 2.85 31.60
C GLU A 956 16.69 2.57 30.79
N ARG A 957 16.29 1.30 30.70
CA ARG A 957 15.21 0.83 29.81
C ARG A 957 13.98 0.31 30.54
N PHE A 958 14.15 -0.22 31.75
CA PHE A 958 13.08 -0.85 32.52
C PHE A 958 12.84 -0.12 33.85
N LEU A 959 11.56 0.07 34.17
CA LEU A 959 11.05 0.65 35.41
C LEU A 959 10.02 -0.29 36.02
N LEU A 960 9.86 -0.24 37.34
CA LEU A 960 8.91 -1.06 38.08
C LEU A 960 7.84 -0.18 38.73
N VAL A 961 6.60 -0.66 38.72
CA VAL A 961 5.46 0.02 39.35
C VAL A 961 4.65 -0.97 40.18
N LYS A 962 4.26 -0.58 41.40
CA LYS A 962 3.40 -1.36 42.29
C LYS A 962 2.19 -0.52 42.71
N PHE A 963 0.99 -1.10 42.75
CA PHE A 963 -0.23 -0.42 43.22
C PHE A 963 -0.45 -0.66 44.73
N ASP A 964 -0.82 0.39 45.46
CA ASP A 964 -0.92 0.43 46.93
C ASP A 964 -2.06 -0.43 47.52
N SER A 965 -2.99 -0.91 46.69
CA SER A 965 -4.25 -1.54 47.12
C SER A 965 -4.20 -3.03 47.47
N HIS A 966 -3.07 -3.71 47.27
CA HIS A 966 -2.94 -5.13 47.62
C HIS A 966 -2.10 -5.28 48.91
N LEU A 967 -2.81 -5.38 50.04
CA LEU A 967 -2.26 -5.79 51.33
C LEU A 967 -1.54 -7.15 51.19
N CYS A 968 -0.21 -7.14 51.08
CA CYS A 968 0.64 -8.23 51.56
C CYS A 968 2.13 -7.80 51.60
N THR A 969 2.71 -8.00 52.78
CA THR A 969 4.11 -8.16 53.21
C THR A 969 5.22 -7.68 52.25
N GLU A 970 6.15 -6.89 52.78
CA GLU A 970 7.43 -6.54 52.15
C GLU A 970 8.26 -7.80 51.83
N ARG A 971 7.94 -8.51 50.74
CA ARG A 971 8.87 -9.46 50.12
C ARG A 971 9.95 -8.65 49.41
N SER A 972 11.21 -9.00 49.67
CA SER A 972 12.35 -8.41 48.97
C SER A 972 12.25 -8.68 47.47
N LEU A 973 12.61 -7.69 46.67
CA LEU A 973 12.55 -7.79 45.21
C LEU A 973 13.45 -8.96 44.72
N PRO A 974 13.02 -9.78 43.74
CA PRO A 974 13.83 -10.89 43.23
C PRO A 974 15.17 -10.41 42.65
N GLU A 975 16.23 -11.23 42.76
CA GLU A 975 17.60 -10.88 42.30
C GLU A 975 17.63 -10.28 40.90
N LEU A 976 16.80 -10.78 39.98
CA LEU A 976 16.68 -10.30 38.61
C LEU A 976 16.26 -8.82 38.54
N LEU A 977 15.27 -8.43 39.33
CA LEU A 977 14.64 -7.11 39.33
C LEU A 977 15.37 -6.11 40.24
N GLN A 978 16.25 -6.58 41.12
CA GLN A 978 17.09 -5.72 41.96
C GLN A 978 17.97 -4.78 41.12
N GLY A 979 17.93 -3.49 41.44
CA GLY A 979 18.66 -2.44 40.72
C GLY A 979 17.81 -1.63 39.73
N LEU A 980 16.53 -2.00 39.51
CA LEU A 980 15.56 -1.20 38.77
C LEU A 980 14.80 -0.24 39.70
N LEU A 981 14.41 0.93 39.20
CA LEU A 981 13.62 1.92 39.96
C LEU A 981 12.19 1.43 40.15
N LEU A 982 11.72 1.42 41.40
CA LEU A 982 10.36 1.01 41.78
C LEU A 982 9.55 2.22 42.27
N PHE A 983 8.36 2.41 41.67
CA PHE A 983 7.41 3.45 42.06
C PHE A 983 6.12 2.83 42.64
N GLN A 984 5.63 3.40 43.72
CA GLN A 984 4.38 3.03 44.39
C GLN A 984 3.25 3.96 43.94
N LEU A 985 2.14 3.41 43.44
CA LEU A 985 1.01 4.18 42.93
C LEU A 985 -0.24 3.98 43.80
N PRO A 986 -1.00 5.06 44.06
CA PRO A 986 -0.92 6.39 43.43
C PRO A 986 0.08 7.36 44.07
N SER A 987 0.67 7.02 45.22
CA SER A 987 1.46 7.94 46.06
C SER A 987 2.66 8.61 45.36
N GLN A 988 3.32 7.91 44.43
CA GLN A 988 4.52 8.38 43.72
C GLN A 988 4.28 8.65 42.23
N ILE A 989 3.03 8.89 41.81
CA ILE A 989 2.71 9.13 40.40
C ILE A 989 3.53 10.29 39.82
N GLN A 990 3.68 11.39 40.57
CA GLN A 990 4.41 12.57 40.10
C GLN A 990 5.92 12.29 39.93
N ALA A 991 6.51 11.46 40.80
CA ALA A 991 7.90 11.04 40.67
C ALA A 991 8.11 10.15 39.43
N LEU A 992 7.17 9.23 39.17
CA LEU A 992 7.14 8.43 37.94
C LEU A 992 7.03 9.32 36.69
N MET A 993 6.17 10.35 36.72
CA MET A 993 6.01 11.28 35.59
C MET A 993 7.30 12.03 35.28
N THR A 994 8.04 12.46 36.31
CA THR A 994 9.33 13.14 36.16
C THR A 994 10.38 12.20 35.57
N GLU A 995 10.49 10.98 36.08
CA GLU A 995 11.46 9.99 35.57
C GLU A 995 11.20 9.63 34.10
N LEU A 996 9.94 9.47 33.72
CA LEU A 996 9.55 9.21 32.33
C LEU A 996 9.85 10.40 31.41
N ALA A 997 9.77 11.64 31.92
CA ALA A 997 10.06 12.85 31.15
C ALA A 997 11.57 13.08 30.94
N VAL A 998 12.42 12.71 31.91
CA VAL A 998 13.88 12.93 31.87
C VAL A 998 14.57 12.07 30.80
N GLY A 999 13.99 10.93 30.40
CA GLY A 999 14.53 10.06 29.34
C GLY A 999 14.62 10.69 27.93
N ALA A 1000 14.09 11.90 27.72
CA ALA A 1000 14.19 12.65 26.46
C ALA A 1000 15.51 13.42 26.30
N THR A 1001 16.31 13.56 27.37
CA THR A 1001 17.59 14.27 27.35
C THR A 1001 18.68 13.37 27.94
N GLY A 1002 19.66 12.98 27.11
CA GLY A 1002 20.81 12.18 27.55
C GLY A 1002 21.61 12.87 28.66
N SER A 1003 22.16 12.03 29.54
CA SER A 1003 23.04 12.32 30.69
C SER A 1003 23.96 13.54 30.56
N GLY A 1004 23.95 14.41 31.58
CA GLY A 1004 24.98 15.44 31.79
C GLY A 1004 24.65 16.53 32.83
N SER A 1005 25.13 16.34 34.06
CA SER A 1005 25.48 17.33 35.11
C SER A 1005 24.48 18.40 35.60
N SER A 1006 24.37 18.45 36.93
CA SER A 1006 23.75 19.45 37.80
C SER A 1006 24.17 20.91 37.55
N VAL A 1007 23.21 21.82 37.31
CA VAL A 1007 23.22 23.22 37.81
C VAL A 1007 21.77 23.70 37.94
N GLN A 1008 21.44 24.26 39.10
CA GLN A 1008 20.16 24.86 39.43
C GLN A 1008 20.22 26.36 39.08
N GLU A 1009 19.50 26.80 38.05
CA GLU A 1009 19.33 28.22 37.72
C GLU A 1009 17.84 28.59 37.83
N LYS A 1010 17.53 29.47 38.78
CA LYS A 1010 16.19 30.02 39.01
C LYS A 1010 15.86 31.04 37.89
N GLY A 1011 14.75 30.80 37.21
CA GLY A 1011 14.19 31.70 36.19
C GLY A 1011 13.46 32.89 36.80
N LEU A 1012 13.78 34.07 36.27
CA LEU A 1012 13.53 35.44 36.73
C LEU A 1012 12.07 35.93 36.66
N PHE A 1013 11.02 35.18 37.04
CA PHE A 1013 9.62 35.70 36.95
C PHE A 1013 8.64 35.11 37.98
N GLU A 1014 9.10 34.75 39.18
CA GLU A 1014 8.20 34.24 40.23
C GLU A 1014 7.46 35.31 41.04
N ASP A 1015 7.72 36.61 40.83
CA ASP A 1015 7.08 37.71 41.59
C ASP A 1015 6.64 38.88 40.69
N MET A 1016 5.50 38.76 40.00
CA MET A 1016 4.86 39.91 39.35
C MET A 1016 3.35 39.86 39.57
N GLN A 1017 2.80 40.84 40.30
CA GLN A 1017 1.39 40.95 40.68
C GLN A 1017 0.53 41.57 39.56
N ASP A 1018 -0.75 41.20 39.53
CA ASP A 1018 -1.72 41.40 38.43
C ASP A 1018 -1.89 42.87 37.96
N ASP A 1019 -1.52 43.83 38.80
CA ASP A 1019 -1.63 45.27 38.56
C ASP A 1019 -0.52 45.84 37.65
N GLU A 1020 0.63 45.18 37.53
CA GLU A 1020 1.69 45.59 36.58
C GLU A 1020 1.40 45.15 35.13
N VAL A 1021 0.59 44.11 34.97
CA VAL A 1021 0.16 43.59 33.66
C VAL A 1021 -0.80 44.56 32.96
N GLU A 1022 -1.67 45.23 33.73
CA GLU A 1022 -2.64 46.18 33.19
C GLU A 1022 -1.97 47.46 32.66
N VAL A 1023 -0.87 47.90 33.29
CA VAL A 1023 -0.05 49.03 32.85
C VAL A 1023 0.73 48.70 31.57
N LEU A 1024 1.28 47.49 31.47
CA LEU A 1024 1.93 47.02 30.23
C LEU A 1024 0.94 46.94 29.07
N GLN A 1025 -0.30 46.52 29.35
CA GLN A 1025 -1.36 46.42 28.34
C GLN A 1025 -1.79 47.82 27.84
N GLN A 1026 -1.89 48.81 28.73
CA GLN A 1026 -2.20 50.20 28.34
C GLN A 1026 -1.06 50.86 27.55
N MET A 1027 0.21 50.62 27.91
CA MET A 1027 1.36 51.10 27.13
C MET A 1027 1.40 50.49 25.73
N PHE A 1028 1.03 49.21 25.59
CA PHE A 1028 1.01 48.51 24.31
C PHE A 1028 -0.06 49.07 23.36
N PHE A 1029 -1.25 49.39 23.86
CA PHE A 1029 -2.30 50.05 23.07
C PHE A 1029 -1.91 51.48 22.65
N GLY A 1030 -1.18 52.21 23.49
CA GLY A 1030 -0.66 53.54 23.16
C GLY A 1030 0.34 53.53 22.00
N VAL A 1031 1.24 52.55 21.95
CA VAL A 1031 2.23 52.41 20.87
C VAL A 1031 1.57 52.05 19.53
N ILE A 1032 0.54 51.20 19.56
CA ILE A 1032 -0.23 50.83 18.36
C ILE A 1032 -1.02 52.03 17.83
N LEU A 1033 -1.67 52.81 18.70
CA LEU A 1033 -2.39 54.03 18.29
C LEU A 1033 -1.45 55.09 17.70
N CYS A 1034 -0.23 55.24 18.23
CA CYS A 1034 0.77 56.18 17.74
C CYS A 1034 1.36 55.76 16.37
N GLY A 1035 1.56 54.44 16.17
CA GLY A 1035 1.96 53.87 14.87
C GLY A 1035 0.88 54.00 13.79
N LEU A 1036 -0.40 53.94 14.17
CA LEU A 1036 -1.52 54.09 13.25
C LEU A 1036 -1.79 55.56 12.90
N ALA A 1037 -1.60 56.48 13.84
CA ALA A 1037 -1.71 57.92 13.61
C ALA A 1037 -0.61 58.46 12.66
N THR A 1038 0.60 57.89 12.73
CA THR A 1038 1.71 58.23 11.81
C THR A 1038 1.51 57.70 10.40
N LEU A 1039 0.76 56.59 10.21
CA LEU A 1039 0.32 56.13 8.89
C LEU A 1039 -0.78 57.01 8.29
N ALA A 1040 -1.71 57.51 9.11
CA ALA A 1040 -2.79 58.40 8.66
C ALA A 1040 -2.28 59.77 8.17
N ALA A 1041 -1.12 60.23 8.67
CA ALA A 1041 -0.49 61.48 8.25
C ALA A 1041 0.12 61.45 6.83
N LYS A 1042 0.14 60.29 6.15
CA LYS A 1042 0.77 60.09 4.83
C LYS A 1042 -0.24 59.71 3.73
N GLY A 1043 -1.38 60.40 3.70
CA GLY A 1043 -1.96 60.90 2.45
C GLY A 1043 -2.59 59.92 1.45
N ASP A 1044 -3.38 58.93 1.87
CA ASP A 1044 -4.29 58.20 0.97
C ASP A 1044 -5.74 58.28 1.46
N MET A 1045 -6.53 59.16 0.81
CA MET A 1045 -7.85 59.62 1.28
C MET A 1045 -8.99 58.58 1.16
N VAL A 1046 -8.78 57.44 0.51
CA VAL A 1046 -9.87 56.46 0.29
C VAL A 1046 -9.98 55.49 1.48
N TYR A 1047 -8.87 55.13 2.11
CA TYR A 1047 -8.86 54.20 3.25
C TYR A 1047 -9.20 54.86 4.59
N THR A 1048 -8.98 56.18 4.72
CA THR A 1048 -9.28 56.92 5.94
C THR A 1048 -10.78 57.05 6.23
N SER A 1049 -11.63 57.09 5.19
CA SER A 1049 -13.10 57.21 5.36
C SER A 1049 -13.76 55.92 5.87
N VAL A 1050 -13.36 54.77 5.31
CA VAL A 1050 -13.84 53.44 5.73
C VAL A 1050 -13.34 53.13 7.14
N PHE A 1051 -12.13 53.58 7.48
CA PHE A 1051 -11.52 53.34 8.78
C PHE A 1051 -12.12 54.24 9.88
N MET A 1052 -12.41 55.51 9.62
CA MET A 1052 -13.14 56.37 10.57
C MET A 1052 -14.57 55.86 10.82
N GLY A 1053 -15.21 55.26 9.80
CA GLY A 1053 -16.48 54.56 9.96
C GLY A 1053 -16.39 53.32 10.85
N ALA A 1054 -15.32 52.53 10.71
CA ALA A 1054 -15.08 51.34 11.55
C ALA A 1054 -14.71 51.70 13.00
N VAL A 1055 -13.91 52.74 13.22
CA VAL A 1055 -13.56 53.22 14.56
C VAL A 1055 -14.76 53.87 15.26
N ALA A 1056 -15.61 54.61 14.53
CA ALA A 1056 -16.87 55.14 15.09
C ALA A 1056 -17.88 54.03 15.40
N ALA A 1057 -17.95 52.97 14.58
CA ALA A 1057 -18.79 51.80 14.84
C ALA A 1057 -18.28 50.98 16.04
N MET A 1058 -16.96 50.82 16.17
CA MET A 1058 -16.34 50.15 17.32
C MET A 1058 -16.48 50.97 18.60
N ALA A 1059 -16.32 52.29 18.55
CA ALA A 1059 -16.56 53.18 19.69
C ALA A 1059 -18.05 53.20 20.10
N GLY A 1060 -18.96 53.20 19.12
CA GLY A 1060 -20.41 53.07 19.36
C GLY A 1060 -20.79 51.73 19.97
N TYR A 1061 -20.17 50.64 19.52
CA TYR A 1061 -20.38 49.29 20.06
C TYR A 1061 -19.81 49.14 21.48
N TRP A 1062 -18.63 49.73 21.74
CA TRP A 1062 -17.97 49.68 23.06
C TRP A 1062 -18.65 50.58 24.10
N LEU A 1063 -19.21 51.73 23.69
CA LEU A 1063 -20.04 52.58 24.54
C LEU A 1063 -21.44 52.00 24.77
N SER A 1064 -21.97 51.20 23.83
CA SER A 1064 -23.27 50.55 23.97
C SER A 1064 -23.28 49.38 24.95
N ASP A 1065 -22.15 48.69 25.16
CA ASP A 1065 -22.07 47.51 26.04
C ASP A 1065 -21.71 47.86 27.50
N ARG A 1066 -21.23 49.10 27.76
CA ARG A 1066 -20.93 49.60 29.12
C ARG A 1066 -21.94 50.61 29.67
N GLY A 1067 -22.93 51.04 28.88
CA GLY A 1067 -23.95 52.00 29.29
C GLY A 1067 -24.81 51.53 30.47
N ASP A 1068 -25.17 50.24 30.49
CA ASP A 1068 -26.12 49.73 31.50
C ASP A 1068 -25.46 49.36 32.84
N ARG A 1069 -24.14 49.10 32.88
CA ARG A 1069 -23.43 48.77 34.14
C ARG A 1069 -22.84 49.99 34.87
N LEU A 1070 -22.57 51.08 34.16
CA LEU A 1070 -22.11 52.33 34.79
C LEU A 1070 -23.27 53.14 35.41
N LEU A 1071 -24.47 53.05 34.86
CA LEU A 1071 -25.67 53.72 35.38
C LEU A 1071 -26.22 53.06 36.67
N GLU A 1072 -26.11 51.73 36.83
CA GLU A 1072 -26.48 51.06 38.09
C GLU A 1072 -25.45 51.26 39.21
N SER A 1073 -24.16 51.40 38.88
CA SER A 1073 -23.09 51.64 39.86
C SER A 1073 -23.13 53.08 40.42
N PHE A 1074 -23.50 54.07 39.60
CA PHE A 1074 -23.64 55.46 40.05
C PHE A 1074 -24.94 55.73 40.85
N LEU A 1075 -25.97 54.92 40.68
CA LEU A 1075 -27.25 55.06 41.40
C LEU A 1075 -27.32 54.28 42.72
N LYS A 1076 -26.35 53.40 43.02
CA LYS A 1076 -26.27 52.63 44.29
C LYS A 1076 -25.14 53.05 45.24
N GLY A 1077 -24.36 54.06 44.90
CA GLY A 1077 -23.32 54.64 45.76
C GLY A 1077 -23.75 55.98 46.38
N ARG A 1078 -24.58 55.91 47.42
CA ARG A 1078 -24.61 56.92 48.48
C ARG A 1078 -24.40 56.23 49.81
#